data_AF-A0A2P5A3D3-F1
#
_entry.id   AF-A0A2P5A3D3-F1
#
_cell.length_a   1.000
_cell.length_b   1.000
_cell.length_c   1.000
_cell.angle_alpha   90.00
_cell.angle_beta   90.00
_cell.angle_gamma   90.00
#
_symmetry.space_group_name_H-M   'P 1'
#
loop_
_entity.id
_entity.type
_entity.pdbx_description
1 polymer ?
#
loop_
_entity_poly.entity_id
_entity_poly.type
_entity_poly.pdbx_seq_one_letter_code
_entity_poly.pdbx_strand_id
1 'polypeptide(L)'
;MPIPSLKGIYQQYKADTDLVAEWLAVTAKAHGYAATATASTANPPAAVGGRLKGKARKMAKNQASNQPKKPTATTSEAAIGDDGSGTPASKKPTYLIKIKEFEPLAQFVSKVDDIKVPNYFSTALERVIQVRQSFSDRLASSGVEVNAASDDRHSFFVGILEKVRDHLKPLMGAVSFSVDAKADAKSNGLDDNFFSPLEVYHTSAEFDDAPDAAIAASSTDVKYVAEQADSALDILFAYIALLDDYRRLRSEIKTLWADYASGKLDLAAVSVATNMAFELARNIEEEVDPLFSKLDGGAYVANLHFERICSAFGIDIHKDKQRGDPYNLKAYDLADVCMMNPMTMLISYLQSTQRDEMHLQSYSGSFGWYDEKLGGSGTTNRQKWKQDMTAMLEILPDVSFLVWKLGASSIVDELTRGMAYVMNEPNKTVPLWLCWSFQIYLDILQSLGADCDRGYREFQQESLKVKHSMLEIPVSNKERSRVLSAATRWDKDPIWAARKLVSDAGLFPNETAPEFKFLRRNPLYCGLLIHNMRSNLHSSGGPYLAGPGALVGVTQLYHALRQEKMLADNLVWEDLDDLWKMQGDPSFFVGDLPTNREAYFKNYCLSIGTSVTNWAAEKRKGKLKINAANRRNLKFMGYLTLITNHRLEHPGERVPWSSAAVENALNEGILKQYTDSRGHIQPEFKDKVEEARVENARLLPPGLIRKLAQNLQTELPGICFNLFTMHHEAWRFLERLSEGYSGILGAGVLSNKPDELPFAAGLPLAVAAGQMSPQGDKKIEPSDALLLIAADVLQKFLEQGQGRAVKEAMTKTLQQKDVESLKYVSKDPWGVEKLSQLSLY
;
A
#
# COMPACT_ATOMS: atom_id res chain seq x y z
N MET A 1 25.73 1.37 7.49
CA MET A 1 24.35 0.94 7.19
C MET A 1 23.46 2.12 7.50
N PRO A 2 22.55 2.54 6.60
CA PRO A 2 21.55 3.53 6.98
C PRO A 2 20.74 2.97 8.16
N ILE A 3 20.46 3.83 9.13
CA ILE A 3 19.66 3.51 10.33
C ILE A 3 18.31 2.94 9.84
N PRO A 4 17.76 1.87 10.44
CA PRO A 4 16.44 1.37 10.07
C PRO A 4 15.44 2.52 10.15
N SER A 5 14.57 2.67 9.15
CA SER A 5 13.68 3.82 9.06
C SER A 5 12.56 3.75 10.11
N LEU A 6 12.92 4.19 11.32
CA LEU A 6 12.06 4.38 12.49
C LEU A 6 11.39 5.74 12.31
N LYS A 7 10.07 5.80 12.12
CA LYS A 7 9.44 7.04 11.65
C LYS A 7 8.23 7.53 12.46
N GLY A 8 7.84 6.83 13.53
CA GLY A 8 6.96 7.42 14.55
C GLY A 8 7.75 8.31 15.51
N ILE A 9 7.18 9.41 15.99
CA ILE A 9 7.88 10.38 16.85
C ILE A 9 8.41 9.72 18.13
N TYR A 10 7.57 8.89 18.76
CA TYR A 10 7.96 8.15 19.96
C TYR A 10 9.07 7.13 19.67
N GLN A 11 9.05 6.49 18.49
CA GLN A 11 10.12 5.58 18.09
C GLN A 11 11.44 6.30 17.92
N GLN A 12 11.43 7.47 17.25
CA GLN A 12 12.65 8.24 17.03
C GLN A 12 13.23 8.73 18.36
N TYR A 13 12.38 9.21 19.27
CA TYR A 13 12.78 9.53 20.63
C TYR A 13 13.48 8.35 21.33
N LYS A 14 12.89 7.15 21.23
CA LYS A 14 13.45 5.95 21.84
C LYS A 14 14.75 5.51 21.17
N ALA A 15 14.81 5.61 19.84
CA ALA A 15 15.99 5.28 19.05
C ALA A 15 17.18 6.19 19.40
N ASP A 16 16.94 7.50 19.53
CA ASP A 16 17.94 8.47 19.95
C ASP A 16 18.42 8.16 21.37
N THR A 17 17.51 7.80 22.29
CA THR A 17 17.87 7.40 23.66
C THR A 17 18.70 6.11 23.70
N ASP A 18 18.32 5.09 22.91
CA ASP A 18 19.04 3.83 22.78
C ASP A 18 20.42 4.04 22.13
N LEU A 19 20.51 4.93 21.14
CA LEU A 19 21.76 5.29 20.48
C LEU A 19 22.73 5.95 21.46
N VAL A 20 22.24 6.87 22.31
CA VAL A 20 23.06 7.48 23.36
C VAL A 20 23.59 6.41 24.31
N ALA A 21 22.73 5.50 24.76
CA ALA A 21 23.12 4.40 25.65
C ALA A 21 24.15 3.47 25.00
N GLU A 22 23.90 3.05 23.76
CA GLU A 22 24.76 2.13 23.01
C GLU A 22 26.13 2.74 22.75
N TRP A 23 26.19 4.01 22.30
CA TRP A 23 27.46 4.68 22.06
C TRP A 23 28.27 4.83 23.35
N LEU A 24 27.65 5.25 24.45
CA LEU A 24 28.32 5.38 25.75
C LEU A 24 28.91 4.04 26.22
N ALA A 25 28.14 2.95 26.15
CA ALA A 25 28.59 1.64 26.62
C ALA A 25 29.64 1.00 25.71
N VAL A 26 29.46 1.06 24.39
CA VAL A 26 30.43 0.52 23.43
C VAL A 26 31.75 1.27 23.54
N THR A 27 31.69 2.61 23.60
CA THR A 27 32.88 3.46 23.67
C THR A 27 33.61 3.28 25.00
N ALA A 28 32.90 3.28 26.14
CA ALA A 28 33.52 3.07 27.44
C ALA A 28 34.17 1.67 27.52
N LYS A 29 33.48 0.63 27.05
CA LYS A 29 34.00 -0.75 27.08
C LYS A 29 35.22 -0.93 26.17
N ALA A 30 35.21 -0.31 24.99
CA ALA A 30 36.36 -0.35 24.07
C ALA A 30 37.63 0.25 24.70
N HIS A 31 37.48 1.20 25.63
CA HIS A 31 38.58 1.86 26.33
C HIS A 31 38.83 1.32 27.74
N GLY A 32 38.37 0.11 28.04
CA GLY A 32 38.73 -0.61 29.27
C GLY A 32 37.82 -0.35 30.48
N TYR A 33 36.64 0.24 30.28
CA TYR A 33 35.64 0.35 31.35
C TYR A 33 35.14 -1.03 31.76
N ALA A 34 35.63 -1.54 32.88
CA ALA A 34 35.11 -2.75 33.52
C ALA A 34 33.80 -2.40 34.24
N ALA A 35 32.67 -2.53 33.54
CA ALA A 35 31.37 -2.35 34.18
C ALA A 35 31.26 -3.28 35.41
N THR A 36 31.00 -2.72 36.60
CA THR A 36 30.42 -3.47 37.71
C THR A 36 29.06 -3.95 37.26
N ALA A 37 29.00 -5.14 36.67
CA ALA A 37 27.83 -5.66 36.01
C ALA A 37 26.68 -5.84 37.01
N THR A 38 25.75 -4.89 37.06
CA THR A 38 24.33 -5.21 37.14
C THR A 38 23.81 -5.53 35.74
N ALA A 39 24.48 -6.45 35.05
CA ALA A 39 23.98 -7.04 33.81
C ALA A 39 22.89 -8.04 34.18
N SER A 40 21.65 -7.57 34.30
CA SER A 40 20.51 -8.47 34.22
C SER A 40 20.37 -8.87 32.76
N THR A 41 20.53 -10.16 32.44
CA THR A 41 20.02 -10.70 31.18
C THR A 41 18.56 -10.30 31.08
N ALA A 42 18.19 -9.53 30.05
CA ALA A 42 16.79 -9.36 29.73
C ALA A 42 16.24 -10.75 29.41
N ASN A 43 15.48 -11.34 30.33
CA ASN A 43 14.65 -12.47 29.97
C ASN A 43 13.75 -11.99 28.82
N PRO A 44 13.57 -12.78 27.75
CA PRO A 44 12.49 -12.49 26.81
C PRO A 44 11.20 -12.31 27.62
N PRO A 45 10.28 -11.41 27.20
CA PRO A 45 9.03 -11.21 27.92
C PRO A 45 8.46 -12.57 28.26
N ALA A 46 8.23 -12.81 29.55
CA ALA A 46 7.64 -14.06 30.00
C ALA A 46 6.37 -14.25 29.19
N ALA A 47 6.38 -15.27 28.33
CA ALA A 47 5.15 -15.81 27.79
C ALA A 47 4.36 -16.30 29.00
N VAL A 48 3.45 -15.45 29.51
CA VAL A 48 2.40 -15.91 30.41
C VAL A 48 1.62 -16.92 29.59
N GLY A 49 1.77 -18.18 30.01
CA GLY A 49 1.37 -19.35 29.24
C GLY A 49 -0.13 -19.38 28.98
N GLY A 50 -0.51 -18.96 27.77
CA GLY A 50 -1.67 -19.50 27.06
C GLY A 50 -1.23 -20.73 26.28
N ARG A 51 -1.42 -21.92 26.84
CA ARG A 51 -1.18 -23.21 26.19
C ARG A 51 -1.72 -23.22 24.75
N LEU A 52 -0.84 -23.31 23.75
CA LEU A 52 -1.21 -23.39 22.33
C LEU A 52 -2.11 -24.61 22.07
N LYS A 53 -3.39 -24.37 21.78
CA LYS A 53 -4.35 -25.41 21.38
C LYS A 53 -4.18 -25.76 19.90
N GLY A 54 -3.98 -27.06 19.63
CA GLY A 54 -4.53 -27.82 18.50
C GLY A 54 -4.08 -27.52 17.06
N LYS A 55 -4.06 -26.25 16.61
CA LYS A 55 -3.80 -25.88 15.21
C LYS A 55 -2.38 -25.35 14.95
N ALA A 56 -1.80 -24.58 15.89
CA ALA A 56 -0.42 -24.08 15.77
C ALA A 56 0.63 -25.21 15.73
N ARG A 57 0.40 -26.32 16.44
CA ARG A 57 1.27 -27.50 16.43
C ARG A 57 1.23 -28.27 15.09
N LYS A 58 0.16 -28.11 14.29
CA LYS A 58 0.02 -28.76 12.96
C LYS A 58 0.72 -27.93 11.87
N MET A 59 0.81 -26.61 12.04
CA MET A 59 1.47 -25.70 11.09
C MET A 59 3.00 -25.84 11.11
N ALA A 60 3.62 -26.01 12.28
CA ALA A 60 5.06 -26.27 12.38
C ALA A 60 5.49 -27.60 11.71
N LYS A 61 4.56 -28.57 11.60
CA LYS A 61 4.84 -29.88 10.96
C LYS A 61 4.56 -29.88 9.45
N ASN A 62 3.66 -29.01 8.97
CA ASN A 62 3.31 -28.91 7.55
C ASN A 62 4.20 -27.94 6.76
N GLN A 63 4.86 -26.97 7.42
CA GLN A 63 5.87 -26.12 6.78
C GLN A 63 7.16 -26.86 6.41
N ALA A 64 7.41 -28.03 6.99
CA ALA A 64 8.57 -28.86 6.65
C ALA A 64 8.30 -29.87 5.50
N SER A 65 7.06 -30.00 4.98
CA SER A 65 6.69 -31.16 4.16
C SER A 65 6.28 -30.90 2.70
N ASN A 66 6.40 -29.68 2.15
CA ASN A 66 5.99 -29.40 0.76
C ASN A 66 7.12 -28.81 -0.12
N GLN A 67 8.19 -29.59 -0.33
CA GLN A 67 8.99 -29.50 -1.55
C GLN A 67 8.79 -30.77 -2.41
N PRO A 68 8.69 -30.68 -3.75
CA PRO A 68 8.36 -31.81 -4.59
C PRO A 68 9.57 -32.75 -4.76
N LYS A 69 9.39 -34.04 -4.41
CA LYS A 69 10.32 -35.13 -4.73
C LYS A 69 9.93 -35.85 -6.02
N LYS A 70 10.92 -36.16 -6.88
CA LYS A 70 10.89 -37.26 -7.88
C LYS A 70 12.30 -37.53 -8.43
N PRO A 71 12.64 -38.75 -8.88
CA PRO A 71 12.67 -40.00 -8.13
C PRO A 71 14.08 -40.64 -8.09
N THR A 72 14.21 -41.57 -7.15
CA THR A 72 15.30 -42.47 -6.72
C THR A 72 16.03 -43.30 -7.78
N ALA A 73 17.34 -43.54 -7.53
CA ALA A 73 17.95 -44.89 -7.49
C ALA A 73 19.32 -44.90 -6.73
N THR A 74 19.41 -45.77 -5.69
CA THR A 74 20.52 -46.64 -5.19
C THR A 74 21.98 -46.39 -5.67
N THR A 75 23.07 -46.45 -4.88
CA THR A 75 23.46 -47.36 -3.77
C THR A 75 24.76 -46.84 -3.08
N SER A 76 24.90 -47.10 -1.77
CA SER A 76 26.10 -47.37 -0.94
C SER A 76 27.50 -46.74 -1.16
N GLU A 77 28.08 -46.34 0.00
CA GLU A 77 29.50 -46.45 0.46
C GLU A 77 30.44 -45.22 0.52
N ALA A 78 31.00 -45.07 1.73
CA ALA A 78 32.33 -44.59 2.16
C ALA A 78 32.82 -43.14 1.92
N ALA A 79 32.88 -42.40 3.04
CA ALA A 79 34.00 -41.64 3.62
C ALA A 79 34.86 -40.64 2.81
N ILE A 80 35.13 -39.52 3.51
CA ILE A 80 36.23 -38.52 3.40
C ILE A 80 35.93 -37.24 2.59
N GLY A 81 35.94 -36.10 3.32
CA GLY A 81 36.64 -34.88 2.90
C GLY A 81 35.83 -33.73 2.29
N ASP A 82 35.65 -32.70 3.11
CA ASP A 82 35.88 -31.27 2.80
C ASP A 82 34.74 -30.36 2.29
N ASP A 83 34.53 -29.31 3.11
CA ASP A 83 34.09 -27.93 2.90
C ASP A 83 32.76 -27.53 2.23
N GLY A 84 31.92 -26.86 3.04
CA GLY A 84 30.75 -26.10 2.60
C GLY A 84 29.78 -25.70 3.72
N SER A 85 30.25 -25.10 4.82
CA SER A 85 29.37 -24.59 5.89
C SER A 85 28.66 -23.29 5.49
N GLY A 86 27.38 -23.37 5.15
CA GLY A 86 26.45 -22.24 5.20
C GLY A 86 25.75 -22.21 6.56
N THR A 87 26.26 -21.41 7.50
CA THR A 87 25.71 -21.25 8.85
C THR A 87 24.48 -20.31 8.84
N PRO A 88 23.38 -20.64 9.54
CA PRO A 88 22.27 -19.71 9.75
C PRO A 88 22.66 -18.59 10.74
N ALA A 89 22.32 -17.34 10.41
CA ALA A 89 22.66 -16.15 11.19
C ALA A 89 22.13 -16.22 12.65
N SER A 90 23.03 -16.02 13.62
CA SER A 90 22.73 -15.97 15.06
C SER A 90 22.15 -14.60 15.47
N LYS A 91 21.17 -14.60 16.39
CA LYS A 91 20.64 -13.36 17.02
C LYS A 91 21.62 -12.87 18.09
N LYS A 92 22.02 -11.59 18.03
CA LYS A 92 22.94 -10.93 18.97
C LYS A 92 22.33 -10.74 20.38
N PRO A 93 23.01 -11.07 21.49
CA PRO A 93 22.57 -10.76 22.86
C PRO A 93 22.33 -9.26 23.12
N THR A 94 21.28 -8.92 23.87
CA THR A 94 20.87 -7.53 24.21
C THR A 94 21.08 -7.24 25.70
N TYR A 95 21.71 -6.11 26.05
CA TYR A 95 21.94 -5.66 27.43
C TYR A 95 21.21 -4.35 27.72
N LEU A 96 20.61 -4.25 28.91
CA LEU A 96 19.91 -3.07 29.39
C LEU A 96 20.86 -2.15 30.16
N ILE A 97 20.91 -0.87 29.81
CA ILE A 97 21.68 0.17 30.52
C ILE A 97 20.69 1.03 31.30
N LYS A 98 20.89 1.12 32.61
CA LYS A 98 20.05 1.98 33.46
C LYS A 98 20.38 3.44 33.23
N ILE A 99 19.40 4.34 33.31
CA ILE A 99 19.62 5.77 33.08
C ILE A 99 20.71 6.34 34.00
N LYS A 100 20.72 5.92 35.27
CA LYS A 100 21.76 6.29 36.25
C LYS A 100 23.18 5.88 35.88
N GLU A 101 23.36 4.95 34.94
CA GLU A 101 24.67 4.49 34.47
C GLU A 101 25.23 5.38 33.34
N PHE A 102 24.41 6.26 32.74
CA PHE A 102 24.84 7.13 31.64
C PHE A 102 25.90 8.13 32.11
N GLU A 103 25.69 8.79 33.25
CA GLU A 103 26.63 9.77 33.83
C GLU A 103 28.00 9.14 34.15
N PRO A 104 28.11 8.00 34.86
CA PRO A 104 29.39 7.31 35.06
C PRO A 104 30.10 6.92 33.76
N LEU A 105 29.36 6.44 32.75
CA LEU A 105 29.93 6.08 31.45
C LEU A 105 30.49 7.32 30.73
N ALA A 106 29.73 8.42 30.70
CA ALA A 106 30.16 9.67 30.09
C ALA A 106 31.37 10.27 30.82
N GLN A 107 31.39 10.22 32.16
CA GLN A 107 32.51 10.69 32.95
C GLN A 107 33.79 9.88 32.68
N PHE A 108 33.68 8.56 32.48
CA PHE A 108 34.83 7.74 32.08
C PHE A 108 35.32 8.13 30.69
N VAL A 109 34.41 8.18 29.70
CA VAL A 109 34.73 8.55 28.31
C VAL A 109 35.39 9.93 28.23
N SER A 110 34.94 10.90 29.04
CA SER A 110 35.52 12.26 29.08
C SER A 110 37.00 12.32 29.50
N LYS A 111 37.50 11.27 30.17
CA LYS A 111 38.88 11.18 30.68
C LYS A 111 39.81 10.38 29.78
N VAL A 112 39.31 9.84 28.67
CA VAL A 112 40.09 9.05 27.73
C VAL A 112 40.66 9.99 26.65
N ASP A 113 41.98 10.03 26.54
CA ASP A 113 42.67 10.74 25.48
C ASP A 113 42.39 10.05 24.12
N ASP A 114 42.24 10.84 23.04
CA ASP A 114 41.94 10.39 21.65
C ASP A 114 40.49 10.04 21.26
N ILE A 115 39.47 10.33 22.09
CA ILE A 115 38.05 10.16 21.69
C ILE A 115 37.51 11.43 21.02
N LYS A 116 36.96 11.28 19.80
CA LYS A 116 36.13 12.30 19.15
C LYS A 116 34.67 11.89 19.19
N VAL A 117 33.81 12.76 19.71
CA VAL A 117 32.36 12.52 19.75
C VAL A 117 31.79 12.72 18.34
N PRO A 118 31.08 11.73 17.77
CA PRO A 118 30.43 11.89 16.47
C PRO A 118 29.30 12.92 16.49
N ASN A 119 29.01 13.55 15.34
CA ASN A 119 27.92 14.54 15.24
C ASN A 119 26.55 13.86 15.41
N TYR A 120 26.36 12.64 14.90
CA TYR A 120 25.12 11.89 15.07
C TYR A 120 24.77 11.67 16.55
N PHE A 121 25.76 11.39 17.40
CA PHE A 121 25.57 11.19 18.85
C PHE A 121 25.19 12.51 19.53
N SER A 122 25.95 13.57 19.23
CA SER A 122 25.72 14.91 19.77
C SER A 122 24.32 15.40 19.46
N THR A 123 23.86 15.12 18.23
CA THR A 123 22.53 15.47 17.75
C THR A 123 21.45 14.68 18.49
N ALA A 124 21.56 13.34 18.55
CA ALA A 124 20.61 12.50 19.26
C ALA A 124 20.48 12.92 20.73
N LEU A 125 21.60 13.21 21.40
CA LEU A 125 21.62 13.69 22.78
C LEU A 125 20.87 15.02 22.94
N GLU A 126 21.15 16.01 22.10
CA GLU A 126 20.52 17.34 22.19
C GLU A 126 19.02 17.28 21.87
N ARG A 127 18.60 16.48 20.88
CA ARG A 127 17.17 16.28 20.56
C ARG A 127 16.40 15.73 21.76
N VAL A 128 16.92 14.68 22.39
CA VAL A 128 16.28 14.03 23.55
C VAL A 128 16.19 15.00 24.73
N ILE A 129 17.24 15.79 24.99
CA ILE A 129 17.24 16.82 26.05
C ILE A 129 16.17 17.88 25.74
N GLN A 130 16.20 18.47 24.54
CA GLN A 130 15.31 19.56 24.15
C GLN A 130 13.84 19.16 24.24
N VAL A 131 13.48 17.99 23.68
CA VAL A 131 12.10 17.51 23.69
C VAL A 131 11.63 17.26 25.13
N ARG A 132 12.46 16.64 25.96
CA ARG A 132 12.08 16.32 27.34
C ARG A 132 12.00 17.54 28.25
N GLN A 133 12.86 18.53 28.09
CA GLN A 133 12.80 19.80 28.83
C GLN A 133 11.50 20.55 28.51
N SER A 134 11.30 20.83 27.23
CA SER A 134 10.17 21.61 26.76
C SER A 134 8.82 20.90 26.95
N PHE A 135 8.80 19.57 27.03
CA PHE A 135 7.60 18.81 27.40
C PHE A 135 7.13 19.12 28.83
N SER A 136 8.07 19.21 29.79
CA SER A 136 7.72 19.56 31.18
C SER A 136 7.19 21.00 31.28
N ASP A 137 7.89 21.94 30.64
CA ASP A 137 7.50 23.36 30.63
C ASP A 137 6.11 23.55 30.02
N ARG A 138 5.75 22.77 29.00
CA ARG A 138 4.42 22.84 28.38
C ARG A 138 3.33 22.19 29.20
N LEU A 139 3.59 21.08 29.89
CA LEU A 139 2.61 20.50 30.82
C LEU A 139 2.28 21.50 31.94
N ALA A 140 3.31 22.16 32.47
CA ALA A 140 3.16 23.22 33.48
C ALA A 140 2.39 24.43 32.91
N SER A 141 2.75 24.90 31.71
CA SER A 141 2.09 26.03 31.04
C SER A 141 0.65 25.73 30.64
N SER A 142 0.35 24.45 30.38
CA SER A 142 -0.99 23.95 30.06
C SER A 142 -1.72 23.50 31.32
N GLY A 143 -1.35 23.95 32.52
CA GLY A 143 -2.10 23.70 33.76
C GLY A 143 -2.36 22.23 34.11
N VAL A 144 -1.62 21.29 33.51
CA VAL A 144 -1.78 19.86 33.78
C VAL A 144 -1.02 19.54 35.06
N GLU A 145 -1.72 19.30 36.16
CA GLU A 145 -1.09 18.85 37.40
C GLU A 145 -0.48 17.46 37.22
N VAL A 146 0.83 17.40 37.39
CA VAL A 146 1.61 16.17 37.33
C VAL A 146 1.90 15.71 38.76
N ASN A 147 1.79 14.40 39.01
CA ASN A 147 2.20 13.84 40.30
C ASN A 147 3.69 14.13 40.55
N ALA A 148 4.02 14.74 41.70
CA ALA A 148 5.37 15.09 42.10
C ALA A 148 6.38 13.94 41.93
N ALA A 149 5.99 12.70 42.25
CA ALA A 149 6.87 11.54 42.09
C ALA A 149 7.19 11.18 40.62
N SER A 150 6.31 11.53 39.69
CA SER A 150 6.55 11.37 38.25
C SER A 150 7.42 12.50 37.71
N ASP A 151 7.17 13.73 38.17
CA ASP A 151 7.94 14.92 37.83
C ASP A 151 9.39 14.82 38.30
N ASP A 152 9.61 14.28 39.51
CA ASP A 152 10.95 13.99 40.05
C ASP A 152 11.72 13.01 39.16
N ARG A 153 11.06 11.96 38.64
CA ARG A 153 11.68 10.98 37.74
C ARG A 153 12.01 11.57 36.38
N HIS A 154 11.12 12.39 35.83
CA HIS A 154 11.34 13.10 34.56
C HIS A 154 12.50 14.10 34.68
N SER A 155 12.50 14.91 35.74
CA SER A 155 13.58 15.84 36.06
C SER A 155 14.91 15.12 36.29
N PHE A 156 14.89 13.97 36.96
CA PHE A 156 16.08 13.12 37.11
C PHE A 156 16.62 12.60 35.78
N PHE A 157 15.74 12.14 34.87
CA PHE A 157 16.12 11.68 33.53
C PHE A 157 16.79 12.79 32.72
N VAL A 158 16.15 13.97 32.64
CA VAL A 158 16.67 15.14 31.93
C VAL A 158 18.01 15.57 32.53
N GLY A 159 18.09 15.68 33.86
CA GLY A 159 19.31 16.10 34.55
C GLY A 159 20.49 15.16 34.30
N ILE A 160 20.27 13.85 34.13
CA ILE A 160 21.33 12.92 33.75
C ILE A 160 21.84 13.19 32.33
N LEU A 161 20.94 13.41 31.37
CA LEU A 161 21.36 13.68 29.99
C LEU A 161 22.10 15.01 29.86
N GLU A 162 21.69 16.04 30.61
CA GLU A 162 22.42 17.30 30.67
C GLU A 162 23.83 17.12 31.22
N LYS A 163 24.00 16.31 32.28
CA LYS A 163 25.33 15.99 32.80
C LYS A 163 26.18 15.19 31.81
N VAL A 164 25.58 14.27 31.04
CA VAL A 164 26.27 13.56 29.96
C VAL A 164 26.78 14.56 28.93
N ARG A 165 25.94 15.51 28.49
CA ARG A 165 26.33 16.61 27.60
C ARG A 165 27.49 17.41 28.20
N ASP A 166 27.38 17.82 29.45
CA ASP A 166 28.39 18.66 30.11
C ASP A 166 29.75 17.96 30.26
N HIS A 167 29.77 16.66 30.56
CA HIS A 167 31.00 15.86 30.61
C HIS A 167 31.67 15.69 29.24
N LEU A 168 30.88 15.54 28.18
CA LEU A 168 31.39 15.29 26.82
C LEU A 168 31.61 16.56 26.01
N LYS A 169 31.11 17.72 26.47
CA LYS A 169 31.26 19.03 25.84
C LYS A 169 32.70 19.38 25.42
N PRO A 170 33.77 19.06 26.20
CA PRO A 170 35.15 19.31 25.79
C PRO A 170 35.62 18.46 24.58
N LEU A 171 34.95 17.34 24.33
CA LEU A 171 35.26 16.37 23.26
C LEU A 171 34.34 16.51 22.04
N MET A 172 33.32 17.37 22.13
CA MET A 172 32.44 17.72 21.03
C MET A 172 33.11 18.80 20.19
N GLY A 173 33.08 18.64 18.85
CA GLY A 173 33.43 19.75 17.95
C GLY A 173 32.53 20.96 18.18
N ALA A 174 32.88 22.13 17.66
CA ALA A 174 31.98 23.29 17.68
C ALA A 174 30.69 22.93 16.92
N VAL A 175 29.69 22.46 17.65
CA VAL A 175 28.38 22.14 17.08
C VAL A 175 27.78 23.46 16.64
N SER A 176 27.67 23.69 15.33
CA SER A 176 26.86 24.79 14.81
C SER A 176 25.39 24.42 14.97
N PHE A 177 24.89 24.55 16.20
CA PHE A 177 23.45 24.50 16.46
C PHE A 177 22.86 25.86 16.04
N SER A 178 22.66 26.08 14.74
CA SER A 178 21.80 27.16 14.26
C SER A 178 20.39 26.59 14.12
N VAL A 179 19.68 26.48 15.23
CA VAL A 179 18.22 26.47 15.15
C VAL A 179 17.82 27.92 14.94
N ASP A 180 17.78 28.36 13.68
CA ASP A 180 16.99 29.52 13.29
C ASP A 180 15.52 29.14 13.48
N ALA A 181 15.06 29.16 14.73
CA ALA A 181 13.66 29.22 15.11
C ALA A 181 13.53 29.62 16.60
N LYS A 182 13.98 30.84 16.93
CA LYS A 182 12.99 31.72 17.59
C LYS A 182 11.93 32.01 16.54
N ALA A 183 11.00 31.08 16.36
CA ALA A 183 9.77 31.39 15.67
C ALA A 183 9.01 32.35 16.59
N ASP A 184 9.24 33.65 16.39
CA ASP A 184 8.19 34.65 16.58
C ASP A 184 7.10 34.37 15.52
N ALA A 185 6.49 33.19 15.58
CA ALA A 185 5.28 32.87 14.86
C ALA A 185 4.14 33.34 15.75
N LYS A 186 3.41 34.37 15.30
CA LYS A 186 2.09 34.67 15.86
C LYS A 186 1.28 33.37 15.81
N SER A 187 1.03 32.78 16.98
CA SER A 187 0.27 31.53 17.14
C SER A 187 -1.13 31.71 16.56
N ASN A 188 -1.48 30.93 15.54
CA ASN A 188 -2.80 30.99 14.90
C ASN A 188 -3.72 29.82 15.30
N GLY A 189 -3.47 29.12 16.41
CA GLY A 189 -4.39 28.09 16.92
C GLY A 189 -3.94 27.42 18.21
N LEU A 190 -4.88 26.70 18.84
CA LEU A 190 -4.65 25.86 20.04
C LEU A 190 -3.72 24.67 19.74
N ASP A 191 -3.73 24.18 18.49
CA ASP A 191 -3.06 22.95 18.08
C ASP A 191 -1.54 23.13 17.86
N ASP A 192 -1.12 24.21 17.19
CA ASP A 192 0.30 24.42 16.85
C ASP A 192 1.17 24.65 18.10
N ASN A 193 0.61 25.31 19.12
CA ASN A 193 1.30 25.56 20.39
C ASN A 193 1.45 24.31 21.27
N PHE A 194 0.72 23.21 21.01
CA PHE A 194 0.75 22.00 21.83
C PHE A 194 1.72 20.92 21.30
N PHE A 195 2.08 20.97 20.01
CA PHE A 195 2.99 19.99 19.39
C PHE A 195 4.39 20.52 19.05
N SER A 196 4.64 21.84 19.06
CA SER A 196 5.93 22.45 18.66
C SER A 196 7.25 21.83 19.19
N PRO A 197 7.46 21.45 20.47
CA PRO A 197 8.59 20.62 20.88
C PRO A 197 8.89 19.33 20.13
N LEU A 198 7.90 18.68 19.56
CA LEU A 198 8.13 17.49 18.75
C LEU A 198 8.72 17.85 17.38
N GLU A 199 8.76 19.14 17.02
CA GLU A 199 9.30 19.63 15.73
C GLU A 199 10.74 19.25 15.47
N VAL A 200 11.50 19.06 16.54
CA VAL A 200 12.89 18.62 16.53
C VAL A 200 13.05 17.24 15.86
N TYR A 201 12.02 16.39 15.87
CA TYR A 201 12.03 15.08 15.20
C TYR A 201 11.57 15.14 13.74
N HIS A 202 11.30 16.32 13.17
CA HIS A 202 10.83 16.46 11.79
C HIS A 202 11.86 17.06 10.83
N THR A 203 12.91 17.72 11.33
CA THR A 203 13.94 18.39 10.52
C THR A 203 15.14 17.49 10.14
N SER A 204 15.00 16.17 10.27
CA SER A 204 16.13 15.22 10.16
C SER A 204 16.82 15.18 8.78
N ALA A 205 16.17 15.64 7.70
CA ALA A 205 16.64 15.46 6.34
C ALA A 205 17.85 16.34 5.94
N GLU A 206 18.00 17.54 6.50
CA GLU A 206 19.15 18.42 6.20
C GLU A 206 20.40 18.07 7.03
N PHE A 207 20.23 17.25 8.08
CA PHE A 207 21.24 17.02 9.11
C PHE A 207 21.93 15.65 9.00
N ASP A 208 21.25 14.66 8.41
CA ASP A 208 21.87 13.36 8.05
C ASP A 208 22.97 13.49 6.97
N ASP A 209 23.10 14.68 6.33
CA ASP A 209 24.14 15.00 5.34
C ASP A 209 25.48 15.46 5.98
N ALA A 210 25.61 15.47 7.32
CA ALA A 210 26.90 15.73 7.97
C ALA A 210 27.88 14.56 7.74
N PRO A 211 29.10 14.80 7.22
CA PRO A 211 30.07 13.73 6.99
C PRO A 211 30.65 13.24 8.31
N ASP A 212 30.02 12.24 8.93
CA ASP A 212 30.64 11.49 10.03
C ASP A 212 31.48 10.35 9.47
N ALA A 213 32.73 10.30 9.93
CA ALA A 213 33.67 9.22 9.61
C ALA A 213 33.00 7.87 9.88
N ALA A 214 33.19 6.93 8.96
CA ALA A 214 32.64 5.59 8.99
C ALA A 214 32.62 5.05 10.43
N ILE A 215 31.44 4.57 10.84
CA ILE A 215 31.29 3.66 11.98
C ILE A 215 32.43 2.65 11.84
N ALA A 216 33.42 2.70 12.72
CA ALA A 216 34.23 1.52 12.96
C ALA A 216 33.20 0.50 13.42
N ALA A 217 32.80 -0.40 12.52
CA ALA A 217 31.90 -1.47 12.84
C ALA A 217 32.54 -2.20 14.01
N SER A 218 32.15 -1.88 15.25
CA SER A 218 32.62 -2.63 16.38
C SER A 218 32.05 -4.02 16.15
N SER A 219 32.95 -4.96 16.01
CA SER A 219 32.70 -6.40 15.93
C SER A 219 32.11 -6.95 17.23
N THR A 220 31.34 -6.14 17.96
CA THR A 220 30.66 -6.55 19.17
C THR A 220 29.36 -7.25 18.79
N ASP A 221 29.29 -8.54 19.10
CA ASP A 221 28.09 -9.39 18.99
C ASP A 221 26.96 -8.98 19.96
N VAL A 222 26.97 -7.76 20.49
CA VAL A 222 26.17 -7.33 21.63
C VAL A 222 25.45 -6.01 21.31
N LYS A 223 24.13 -5.97 21.53
CA LYS A 223 23.30 -4.75 21.44
C LYS A 223 23.05 -4.16 22.83
N TYR A 224 23.14 -2.85 22.98
CA TYR A 224 22.81 -2.14 24.22
C TYR A 224 21.53 -1.31 24.04
N VAL A 225 20.66 -1.28 25.06
CA VAL A 225 19.35 -0.60 25.03
C VAL A 225 19.14 0.14 26.34
N ALA A 226 18.56 1.33 26.29
CA ALA A 226 18.28 2.13 27.49
C ALA A 226 17.11 1.54 28.29
N GLU A 227 17.15 1.74 29.62
CA GLU A 227 16.00 1.51 30.49
C GLU A 227 14.81 2.34 30.02
N GLN A 228 13.69 1.68 29.72
CA GLN A 228 12.46 2.35 29.37
C GLN A 228 11.79 2.88 30.62
N ALA A 229 11.70 4.20 30.72
CA ALA A 229 10.89 4.86 31.73
C ALA A 229 9.41 4.60 31.43
N ASP A 230 8.66 4.23 32.47
CA ASP A 230 7.24 3.87 32.40
C ASP A 230 6.37 4.65 33.38
N SER A 231 6.82 5.85 33.75
CA SER A 231 6.06 6.72 34.63
C SER A 231 4.79 7.23 33.94
N ALA A 232 3.85 7.77 34.73
CA ALA A 232 2.63 8.37 34.18
C ALA A 232 2.94 9.49 33.17
N LEU A 233 4.02 10.24 33.38
CA LEU A 233 4.51 11.25 32.43
C LEU A 233 5.03 10.63 31.12
N ASP A 234 5.73 9.50 31.18
CA ASP A 234 6.24 8.82 29.98
C ASP A 234 5.11 8.26 29.13
N ILE A 235 4.06 7.73 29.79
CA ILE A 235 2.87 7.24 29.10
C ILE A 235 2.12 8.40 28.44
N LEU A 236 2.01 9.54 29.13
CA LEU A 236 1.39 10.75 28.59
C LEU A 236 2.22 11.34 27.42
N PHE A 237 3.55 11.30 27.52
CA PHE A 237 4.45 11.70 26.44
C PHE A 237 4.26 10.83 25.20
N ALA A 238 4.22 9.50 25.37
CA ALA A 238 3.97 8.56 24.27
C ALA A 238 2.61 8.80 23.60
N TYR A 239 1.58 9.12 24.39
CA TYR A 239 0.26 9.48 23.88
C TYR A 239 0.27 10.78 23.07
N ILE A 240 0.92 11.84 23.57
CA ILE A 240 1.02 13.13 22.86
C ILE A 240 1.85 12.98 21.57
N ALA A 241 2.92 12.17 21.59
CA ALA A 241 3.67 11.83 20.38
C ALA A 241 2.80 11.11 19.34
N LEU A 242 1.97 10.15 19.77
CA LEU A 242 1.02 9.46 18.90
C LEU A 242 -0.01 10.43 18.28
N LEU A 243 -0.54 11.37 19.07
CA LEU A 243 -1.47 12.38 18.57
C LEU A 243 -0.83 13.28 17.51
N ASP A 244 0.45 13.64 17.64
CA ASP A 244 1.13 14.45 16.62
C ASP A 244 1.35 13.66 15.32
N ASP A 245 1.74 12.38 15.42
CA ASP A 245 1.84 11.48 14.26
C ASP A 245 0.49 11.41 13.52
N TYR A 246 -0.61 11.25 14.25
CA TYR A 246 -1.97 11.24 13.72
C TYR A 246 -2.40 12.57 13.11
N ARG A 247 -2.05 13.70 13.74
CA ARG A 247 -2.33 15.04 13.22
C ARG A 247 -1.63 15.27 11.87
N ARG A 248 -0.37 14.86 11.75
CA ARG A 248 0.42 14.99 10.51
C ARG A 248 -0.14 14.11 9.40
N LEU A 249 -0.44 12.85 9.69
CA LEU A 249 -1.10 11.95 8.73
C LEU A 249 -2.47 12.50 8.31
N ARG A 250 -3.27 13.00 9.26
CA ARG A 250 -4.58 13.62 8.99
C ARG A 250 -4.46 14.83 8.08
N SER A 251 -3.49 15.72 8.34
CA SER A 251 -3.23 16.89 7.49
C SER A 251 -2.85 16.49 6.07
N GLU A 252 -1.98 15.49 5.92
CA GLU A 252 -1.57 15.00 4.61
C GLU A 252 -2.73 14.35 3.86
N ILE A 253 -3.55 13.53 4.53
CA ILE A 253 -4.75 12.95 3.93
C ILE A 253 -5.71 14.05 3.47
N LYS A 254 -5.95 15.11 4.27
CA LYS A 254 -6.76 16.26 3.84
C LYS A 254 -6.23 16.88 2.55
N THR A 255 -4.92 17.02 2.41
CA THR A 255 -4.32 17.55 1.18
C THR A 255 -4.48 16.61 -0.02
N LEU A 256 -4.37 15.29 0.17
CA LEU A 256 -4.63 14.31 -0.89
C LEU A 256 -6.08 14.37 -1.39
N TRP A 257 -7.05 14.49 -0.46
CA TRP A 257 -8.45 14.61 -0.81
C TRP A 257 -8.80 15.97 -1.44
N ALA A 258 -8.10 17.05 -1.08
CA ALA A 258 -8.19 18.32 -1.78
C ALA A 258 -7.64 18.23 -3.22
N ASP A 259 -6.53 17.50 -3.42
CA ASP A 259 -6.00 17.25 -4.75
C ASP A 259 -6.95 16.40 -5.60
N TYR A 260 -7.63 15.40 -5.02
CA TYR A 260 -8.72 14.67 -5.68
C TYR A 260 -9.90 15.58 -6.04
N ALA A 261 -10.37 16.40 -5.09
CA ALA A 261 -11.47 17.33 -5.31
C ALA A 261 -11.16 18.28 -6.48
N SER A 262 -9.90 18.74 -6.58
CA SER A 262 -9.41 19.57 -7.70
C SER A 262 -9.12 18.81 -9.00
N GLY A 263 -9.24 17.48 -9.01
CA GLY A 263 -9.02 16.64 -10.19
C GLY A 263 -7.55 16.32 -10.50
N LYS A 264 -6.61 16.61 -9.59
CA LYS A 264 -5.17 16.33 -9.78
C LYS A 264 -4.79 14.88 -9.51
N LEU A 265 -5.51 14.24 -8.58
CA LEU A 265 -5.31 12.83 -8.23
C LEU A 265 -6.59 12.02 -8.51
N ASP A 266 -6.42 10.78 -8.92
CA ASP A 266 -7.50 9.81 -9.12
C ASP A 266 -8.03 9.27 -7.78
N LEU A 267 -9.33 8.97 -7.74
CA LEU A 267 -10.00 8.47 -6.54
C LEU A 267 -9.36 7.18 -5.99
N ALA A 268 -8.98 6.24 -6.86
CA ALA A 268 -8.39 4.98 -6.42
C ALA A 268 -7.03 5.22 -5.74
N ALA A 269 -6.21 6.13 -6.28
CA ALA A 269 -4.90 6.46 -5.72
C ALA A 269 -5.01 7.07 -4.31
N VAL A 270 -5.89 8.06 -4.11
CA VAL A 270 -6.08 8.70 -2.80
C VAL A 270 -6.74 7.77 -1.79
N SER A 271 -7.68 6.93 -2.22
CA SER A 271 -8.34 5.95 -1.37
C SER A 271 -7.39 4.86 -0.87
N VAL A 272 -6.54 4.32 -1.76
CA VAL A 272 -5.53 3.33 -1.37
C VAL A 272 -4.52 3.95 -0.41
N ALA A 273 -4.01 5.14 -0.70
CA ALA A 273 -3.08 5.84 0.18
C ALA A 273 -3.70 6.09 1.58
N THR A 274 -4.96 6.51 1.64
CA THR A 274 -5.71 6.70 2.90
C THR A 274 -5.85 5.38 3.67
N ASN A 275 -6.26 4.29 3.01
CA ASN A 275 -6.41 2.99 3.67
C ASN A 275 -5.05 2.42 4.13
N MET A 276 -3.97 2.65 3.38
CA MET A 276 -2.61 2.28 3.82
C MET A 276 -2.14 3.14 5.00
N ALA A 277 -2.55 4.41 5.08
CA ALA A 277 -2.29 5.26 6.23
C ALA A 277 -3.02 4.76 7.49
N PHE A 278 -4.20 4.16 7.36
CA PHE A 278 -4.88 3.49 8.49
C PHE A 278 -4.06 2.32 9.03
N GLU A 279 -3.53 1.47 8.15
CA GLU A 279 -2.69 0.35 8.56
C GLU A 279 -1.35 0.82 9.18
N LEU A 280 -0.79 1.92 8.67
CA LEU A 280 0.41 2.56 9.22
C LEU A 280 0.15 3.17 10.61
N ALA A 281 -0.97 3.88 10.79
CA ALA A 281 -1.38 4.46 12.06
C ALA A 281 -1.61 3.39 13.14
N ARG A 282 -2.17 2.25 12.75
CA ARG A 282 -2.27 1.06 13.61
C ARG A 282 -0.89 0.56 14.02
N ASN A 283 0.06 0.46 13.09
CA ASN A 283 1.41 0.00 13.40
C ASN A 283 2.12 0.96 14.38
N ILE A 284 1.94 2.27 14.23
CA ILE A 284 2.47 3.28 15.16
C ILE A 284 1.83 3.12 16.56
N GLU A 285 0.52 2.85 16.66
CA GLU A 285 -0.13 2.61 17.96
C GLU A 285 0.34 1.32 18.63
N GLU A 286 0.50 0.23 17.88
CA GLU A 286 0.96 -1.08 18.40
C GLU A 286 2.32 -0.97 19.12
N GLU A 287 3.11 0.07 18.84
CA GLU A 287 4.41 0.31 19.45
C GLU A 287 4.35 1.01 20.81
N VAL A 288 3.31 1.83 21.03
CA VAL A 288 3.04 2.52 22.29
C VAL A 288 2.04 1.76 23.18
N ASP A 289 1.29 0.82 22.62
CA ASP A 289 0.33 -0.02 23.33
C ASP A 289 0.88 -0.72 24.59
N PRO A 290 2.14 -1.20 24.64
CA PRO A 290 2.71 -1.75 25.87
C PRO A 290 2.80 -0.76 27.05
N LEU A 291 2.89 0.54 26.76
CA LEU A 291 2.84 1.60 27.77
C LEU A 291 1.41 1.86 28.21
N PHE A 292 0.49 1.95 27.27
CA PHE A 292 -0.93 2.20 27.57
C PHE A 292 -1.54 1.07 28.40
N SER A 293 -1.16 -0.17 28.14
CA SER A 293 -1.58 -1.35 28.90
C SER A 293 -1.24 -1.30 30.39
N LYS A 294 -0.33 -0.40 30.83
CA LYS A 294 -0.01 -0.18 32.25
C LYS A 294 -1.03 0.72 32.97
N LEU A 295 -1.79 1.52 32.23
CA LEU A 295 -2.85 2.42 32.70
C LEU A 295 -4.20 2.02 32.07
N ASP A 296 -4.55 0.74 32.12
CA ASP A 296 -5.83 0.19 31.63
C ASP A 296 -6.14 0.40 30.13
N GLY A 297 -5.13 0.73 29.31
CA GLY A 297 -5.20 0.80 27.85
C GLY A 297 -5.36 2.20 27.27
N GLY A 298 -5.26 2.31 25.94
CA GLY A 298 -5.19 3.60 25.24
C GLY A 298 -6.42 4.49 25.45
N ALA A 299 -7.61 3.92 25.54
CA ALA A 299 -8.85 4.66 25.80
C ALA A 299 -8.86 5.33 27.18
N TYR A 300 -8.27 4.70 28.20
CA TYR A 300 -8.15 5.31 29.53
C TYR A 300 -7.18 6.48 29.50
N VAL A 301 -6.01 6.30 28.87
CA VAL A 301 -5.00 7.35 28.71
C VAL A 301 -5.58 8.56 27.96
N ALA A 302 -6.37 8.32 26.91
CA ALA A 302 -7.05 9.36 26.15
C ALA A 302 -8.05 10.16 27.00
N ASN A 303 -8.91 9.49 27.79
CA ASN A 303 -9.84 10.15 28.71
C ASN A 303 -9.11 10.97 29.78
N LEU A 304 -8.06 10.40 30.39
CA LEU A 304 -7.26 11.08 31.40
C LEU A 304 -6.61 12.36 30.83
N HIS A 305 -6.09 12.28 29.61
CA HIS A 305 -5.51 13.44 28.94
C HIS A 305 -6.59 14.48 28.62
N PHE A 306 -7.74 14.06 28.09
CA PHE A 306 -8.85 14.94 27.74
C PHE A 306 -9.41 15.72 28.94
N GLU A 307 -9.60 15.06 30.09
CA GLU A 307 -10.05 15.70 31.32
C GLU A 307 -9.05 16.76 31.81
N ARG A 308 -7.76 16.43 31.79
CA ARG A 308 -6.68 17.32 32.22
C ARG A 308 -6.56 18.54 31.33
N ILE A 309 -6.55 18.35 30.01
CA ILE A 309 -6.43 19.47 29.07
C ILE A 309 -7.68 20.36 29.11
N CYS A 310 -8.89 19.79 29.23
CA CYS A 310 -10.10 20.60 29.37
C CYS A 310 -10.07 21.45 30.65
N SER A 311 -9.66 20.86 31.78
CA SER A 311 -9.55 21.55 33.06
C SER A 311 -8.59 22.73 32.99
N ALA A 312 -7.46 22.55 32.29
CA ALA A 312 -6.49 23.61 32.07
C ALA A 312 -7.02 24.80 31.26
N PHE A 313 -7.88 24.53 30.28
CA PHE A 313 -8.58 25.56 29.52
C PHE A 313 -9.82 26.10 30.27
N GLY A 314 -10.00 25.76 31.54
CA GLY A 314 -11.12 26.20 32.37
C GLY A 314 -12.47 25.58 31.99
N ILE A 315 -12.45 24.45 31.28
CA ILE A 315 -13.64 23.72 30.83
C ILE A 315 -13.83 22.47 31.69
N ASP A 316 -14.87 22.49 32.52
CA ASP A 316 -15.34 21.28 33.19
C ASP A 316 -16.21 20.47 32.20
N ILE A 317 -15.80 19.23 31.93
CA ILE A 317 -16.42 18.35 30.94
C ILE A 317 -17.80 17.82 31.36
N HIS A 318 -18.17 17.96 32.64
CA HIS A 318 -19.44 17.51 33.19
C HIS A 318 -20.40 18.68 33.48
N LYS A 319 -19.86 19.86 33.80
CA LYS A 319 -20.64 21.09 33.99
C LYS A 319 -21.27 21.55 32.67
N ASP A 320 -22.49 22.08 32.72
CA ASP A 320 -23.28 22.54 31.54
C ASP A 320 -23.57 21.48 30.46
N LYS A 321 -23.24 20.20 30.72
CA LYS A 321 -23.55 19.06 29.83
C LYS A 321 -25.07 18.91 29.67
N GLN A 322 -25.57 18.95 28.43
CA GLN A 322 -27.00 18.72 28.18
C GLN A 322 -27.32 17.22 28.22
N ARG A 323 -28.60 16.89 28.47
CA ARG A 323 -29.08 15.50 28.47
C ARG A 323 -28.86 14.87 27.09
N GLY A 324 -28.08 13.80 27.05
CA GLY A 324 -27.75 13.05 25.83
C GLY A 324 -26.42 13.43 25.18
N ASP A 325 -25.80 14.56 25.57
CA ASP A 325 -24.43 14.87 25.15
C ASP A 325 -23.46 13.94 25.92
N PRO A 326 -22.28 13.60 25.36
CA PRO A 326 -21.28 12.80 26.07
C PRO A 326 -20.49 13.61 27.12
N TYR A 327 -20.28 14.90 26.87
CA TYR A 327 -19.52 15.84 27.69
C TYR A 327 -20.01 17.27 27.36
N ASN A 328 -19.49 18.28 28.06
CA ASN A 328 -19.75 19.69 27.78
C ASN A 328 -19.25 20.09 26.38
N LEU A 329 -20.14 20.37 25.42
CA LEU A 329 -19.76 20.66 24.03
C LEU A 329 -18.90 21.92 23.83
N LYS A 330 -18.67 22.74 24.87
CA LYS A 330 -17.60 23.75 24.83
C LYS A 330 -16.23 23.12 24.60
N ALA A 331 -16.03 21.87 25.06
CA ALA A 331 -14.82 21.08 24.86
C ALA A 331 -14.72 20.40 23.50
N TYR A 332 -15.66 20.59 22.56
CA TYR A 332 -15.71 19.85 21.30
C TYR A 332 -14.41 19.92 20.48
N ASP A 333 -13.80 21.10 20.35
CA ASP A 333 -12.56 21.24 19.56
C ASP A 333 -11.37 20.55 20.28
N LEU A 334 -11.29 20.63 21.62
CA LEU A 334 -10.30 19.86 22.40
C LEU A 334 -10.56 18.34 22.31
N ALA A 335 -11.83 17.93 22.24
CA ALA A 335 -12.22 16.56 22.07
C ALA A 335 -11.83 16.02 20.69
N ASP A 336 -11.82 16.85 19.65
CA ASP A 336 -11.28 16.48 18.33
C ASP A 336 -9.76 16.24 18.44
N VAL A 337 -8.99 17.15 19.05
CA VAL A 337 -7.54 17.00 19.23
C VAL A 337 -7.19 15.71 19.99
N CYS A 338 -7.98 15.36 21.01
CA CYS A 338 -7.78 14.17 21.83
C CYS A 338 -8.43 12.89 21.26
N MET A 339 -8.98 12.90 20.04
CA MET A 339 -9.70 11.77 19.42
C MET A 339 -10.95 11.29 20.20
N MET A 340 -11.49 12.13 21.08
CA MET A 340 -12.62 11.81 21.96
C MET A 340 -13.97 11.83 21.25
N ASN A 341 -14.11 12.62 20.18
CA ASN A 341 -15.34 12.69 19.37
C ASN A 341 -15.72 11.33 18.78
N PRO A 342 -14.90 10.73 17.89
CA PRO A 342 -15.20 9.42 17.31
C PRO A 342 -15.16 8.31 18.38
N MET A 343 -14.27 8.40 19.37
CA MET A 343 -14.17 7.41 20.44
C MET A 343 -15.47 7.27 21.21
N THR A 344 -16.05 8.38 21.64
CA THR A 344 -17.28 8.34 22.45
C THR A 344 -18.46 7.82 21.64
N MET A 345 -18.55 8.18 20.36
CA MET A 345 -19.60 7.67 19.46
C MET A 345 -19.45 6.15 19.22
N LEU A 346 -18.23 5.67 18.97
CA LEU A 346 -17.96 4.26 18.73
C LEU A 346 -18.21 3.40 19.98
N ILE A 347 -17.75 3.86 21.15
CA ILE A 347 -18.03 3.17 22.43
C ILE A 347 -19.54 3.12 22.69
N SER A 348 -20.23 4.24 22.51
CA SER A 348 -21.69 4.30 22.73
C SER A 348 -22.43 3.33 21.79
N TYR A 349 -22.05 3.27 20.52
CA TYR A 349 -22.61 2.32 19.56
C TYR A 349 -22.41 0.87 20.01
N LEU A 350 -21.17 0.48 20.34
CA LEU A 350 -20.82 -0.87 20.78
C LEU A 350 -21.51 -1.29 22.10
N GLN A 351 -21.84 -0.34 22.97
CA GLN A 351 -22.58 -0.58 24.21
C GLN A 351 -24.10 -0.64 24.02
N SER A 352 -24.64 0.11 23.07
CA SER A 352 -26.09 0.27 22.88
C SER A 352 -26.76 -0.89 22.14
N THR A 353 -26.02 -1.64 21.32
CA THR A 353 -26.60 -2.65 20.44
C THR A 353 -26.38 -4.06 21.00
N GLN A 354 -27.46 -4.84 21.17
CA GLN A 354 -27.33 -6.28 21.42
C GLN A 354 -26.62 -6.93 20.23
N ARG A 355 -25.46 -7.54 20.48
CA ARG A 355 -24.44 -7.87 19.44
C ARG A 355 -24.95 -8.79 18.33
N ASP A 356 -25.97 -9.60 18.60
CA ASP A 356 -26.45 -10.63 17.68
C ASP A 356 -27.23 -10.08 16.47
N GLU A 357 -27.77 -8.85 16.53
CA GLU A 357 -28.58 -8.25 15.44
C GLU A 357 -27.97 -6.97 14.84
N MET A 358 -26.80 -6.54 15.33
CA MET A 358 -26.16 -5.26 15.00
C MET A 358 -25.93 -5.00 13.50
N HIS A 359 -25.84 -6.08 12.71
CA HIS A 359 -25.53 -6.03 11.29
C HIS A 359 -26.75 -5.83 10.37
N LEU A 360 -27.98 -6.05 10.87
CA LEU A 360 -29.22 -5.88 10.09
C LEU A 360 -30.02 -4.64 10.49
N GLN A 361 -29.65 -3.99 11.60
CA GLN A 361 -30.30 -2.75 12.01
C GLN A 361 -29.89 -1.58 11.11
N SER A 362 -30.83 -0.68 10.87
CA SER A 362 -30.58 0.62 10.26
C SER A 362 -30.66 1.70 11.33
N TYR A 363 -29.88 2.77 11.16
CA TYR A 363 -30.15 3.99 11.90
C TYR A 363 -31.54 4.51 11.53
N SER A 364 -32.34 4.86 12.54
CA SER A 364 -33.74 5.27 12.40
C SER A 364 -33.95 6.78 12.28
N GLY A 365 -32.88 7.56 12.13
CA GLY A 365 -33.00 9.03 12.11
C GLY A 365 -33.43 9.65 13.43
N SER A 366 -33.36 8.91 14.54
CA SER A 366 -33.81 9.35 15.88
C SER A 366 -33.16 10.64 16.39
N PHE A 367 -32.02 11.03 15.82
CA PHE A 367 -31.29 12.28 16.11
C PHE A 367 -31.15 13.20 14.88
N GLY A 368 -31.91 12.92 13.81
CA GLY A 368 -31.81 13.55 12.50
C GLY A 368 -30.83 12.84 11.57
N TRP A 369 -30.77 13.26 10.31
CA TRP A 369 -29.89 12.71 9.27
C TRP A 369 -28.70 13.64 9.01
N TYR A 370 -27.61 13.08 8.48
CA TYR A 370 -26.47 13.87 8.03
C TYR A 370 -26.87 14.83 6.89
N ASP A 371 -26.40 16.08 6.96
CA ASP A 371 -26.74 17.13 6.00
C ASP A 371 -25.55 17.40 5.06
N GLU A 372 -25.64 16.84 3.86
CA GLU A 372 -24.64 16.98 2.79
C GLU A 372 -24.39 18.44 2.40
N LYS A 373 -25.38 19.33 2.52
CA LYS A 373 -25.22 20.75 2.17
C LYS A 373 -24.51 21.52 3.27
N LEU A 374 -24.78 21.19 4.53
CA LEU A 374 -24.08 21.80 5.65
C LEU A 374 -22.62 21.35 5.68
N GLY A 375 -22.37 20.06 5.45
CA GLY A 375 -21.02 19.49 5.42
C GLY A 375 -20.21 19.88 6.66
N GLY A 376 -18.96 20.30 6.46
CA GLY A 376 -18.09 20.83 7.52
C GLY A 376 -18.37 22.28 7.95
N SER A 377 -19.41 22.95 7.43
CA SER A 377 -19.65 24.39 7.62
C SER A 377 -20.36 24.75 8.94
N GLY A 378 -20.34 23.85 9.93
CA GLY A 378 -20.97 24.04 11.23
C GLY A 378 -20.35 25.20 12.01
N THR A 379 -21.14 26.25 12.30
CA THR A 379 -20.66 27.45 13.00
C THR A 379 -20.60 27.32 14.52
N THR A 380 -21.36 26.38 15.09
CA THR A 380 -21.42 26.13 16.54
C THR A 380 -20.98 24.72 16.87
N ASN A 381 -20.37 24.51 18.04
CA ASN A 381 -19.94 23.17 18.48
C ASN A 381 -21.09 22.15 18.53
N ARG A 382 -22.32 22.61 18.82
CA ARG A 382 -23.51 21.75 18.76
C ARG A 382 -23.86 21.32 17.34
N GLN A 383 -23.74 22.21 16.36
CA GLN A 383 -23.93 21.86 14.94
C GLN A 383 -22.86 20.89 14.46
N LYS A 384 -21.58 21.16 14.79
CA LYS A 384 -20.46 20.27 14.45
C LYS A 384 -20.66 18.87 15.05
N TRP A 385 -20.90 18.78 16.37
CA TRP A 385 -21.21 17.52 17.05
C TRP A 385 -22.38 16.76 16.41
N LYS A 386 -23.47 17.47 16.07
CA LYS A 386 -24.63 16.83 15.44
C LYS A 386 -24.30 16.26 14.06
N GLN A 387 -23.51 16.97 13.24
CA GLN A 387 -23.07 16.46 11.94
C GLN A 387 -22.21 15.21 12.08
N ASP A 388 -21.20 15.25 12.95
CA ASP A 388 -20.34 14.08 13.22
C ASP A 388 -21.15 12.89 13.74
N MET A 389 -22.02 13.13 14.72
CA MET A 389 -22.83 12.09 15.35
C MET A 389 -23.78 11.43 14.35
N THR A 390 -24.47 12.21 13.53
CA THR A 390 -25.39 11.66 12.53
C THR A 390 -24.66 10.88 11.43
N ALA A 391 -23.50 11.37 10.96
CA ALA A 391 -22.66 10.63 10.03
C ALA A 391 -22.16 9.29 10.62
N MET A 392 -21.69 9.30 11.87
CA MET A 392 -21.24 8.11 12.59
C MET A 392 -22.38 7.09 12.79
N LEU A 393 -23.56 7.56 13.21
CA LEU A 393 -24.73 6.68 13.38
C LEU A 393 -25.19 6.05 12.07
N GLU A 394 -24.99 6.73 10.94
CA GLU A 394 -25.32 6.17 9.63
C GLU A 394 -24.30 5.13 9.12
N ILE A 395 -22.99 5.35 9.34
CA ILE A 395 -21.92 4.51 8.78
C ILE A 395 -21.65 3.25 9.62
N LEU A 396 -21.73 3.33 10.95
CA LEU A 396 -21.40 2.21 11.84
C LEU A 396 -22.24 0.95 11.58
N PRO A 397 -23.58 1.03 11.37
CA PRO A 397 -24.37 -0.14 11.00
C PRO A 397 -23.99 -0.73 9.64
N ASP A 398 -23.56 0.10 8.68
CA ASP A 398 -23.14 -0.38 7.35
C ASP A 398 -21.81 -1.12 7.42
N VAL A 399 -20.83 -0.60 8.16
CA VAL A 399 -19.56 -1.30 8.40
C VAL A 399 -19.82 -2.60 9.18
N SER A 400 -20.75 -2.59 10.14
CA SER A 400 -21.17 -3.80 10.86
C SER A 400 -21.76 -4.86 9.93
N PHE A 401 -22.53 -4.46 8.91
CA PHE A 401 -23.00 -5.36 7.86
C PHE A 401 -21.85 -5.98 7.06
N LEU A 402 -20.85 -5.18 6.67
CA LEU A 402 -19.67 -5.69 5.97
C LEU A 402 -18.87 -6.67 6.82
N VAL A 403 -18.76 -6.44 8.14
CA VAL A 403 -18.16 -7.38 9.10
C VAL A 403 -18.92 -8.72 9.09
N TRP A 404 -20.25 -8.69 9.11
CA TRP A 404 -21.07 -9.89 9.04
C TRP A 404 -20.92 -10.64 7.71
N LYS A 405 -20.77 -9.91 6.59
CA LYS A 405 -20.60 -10.45 5.24
C LYS A 405 -19.15 -10.50 4.75
N LEU A 406 -18.15 -10.56 5.64
CA LEU A 406 -16.72 -10.56 5.26
C LEU A 406 -16.38 -11.58 4.16
N GLY A 407 -16.89 -12.81 4.27
CA GLY A 407 -16.63 -13.86 3.27
C GLY A 407 -17.20 -13.56 1.88
N ALA A 408 -18.19 -12.67 1.80
CA ALA A 408 -18.84 -12.25 0.57
C ALA A 408 -18.38 -10.87 0.06
N SER A 409 -17.50 -10.17 0.77
CA SER A 409 -16.95 -8.92 0.24
C SER A 409 -15.87 -9.19 -0.81
N SER A 410 -15.74 -8.33 -1.83
CA SER A 410 -14.63 -8.38 -2.79
C SER A 410 -13.34 -7.73 -2.27
N ILE A 411 -13.50 -6.77 -1.36
CA ILE A 411 -12.42 -6.09 -0.64
C ILE A 411 -12.76 -6.04 0.84
N VAL A 412 -11.74 -6.00 1.69
CA VAL A 412 -11.89 -5.63 3.09
C VAL A 412 -10.96 -4.45 3.32
N ASP A 413 -11.48 -3.34 3.83
CA ASP A 413 -10.72 -2.14 4.17
C ASP A 413 -10.33 -2.14 5.66
N GLU A 414 -9.46 -1.22 6.08
CA GLU A 414 -8.99 -1.21 7.48
C GLU A 414 -10.09 -0.78 8.47
N LEU A 415 -11.08 0.02 8.04
CA LEU A 415 -12.26 0.32 8.87
C LEU A 415 -13.08 -0.94 9.16
N THR A 416 -13.37 -1.76 8.14
CA THR A 416 -14.08 -3.03 8.33
C THR A 416 -13.25 -4.00 9.16
N ARG A 417 -11.93 -4.07 8.97
CA ARG A 417 -11.05 -4.93 9.80
C ARG A 417 -11.02 -4.48 11.26
N GLY A 418 -10.88 -3.18 11.51
CA GLY A 418 -10.88 -2.61 12.86
C GLY A 418 -12.22 -2.82 13.54
N MET A 419 -13.33 -2.66 12.81
CA MET A 419 -14.65 -2.95 13.33
C MET A 419 -14.82 -4.45 13.64
N ALA A 420 -14.36 -5.34 12.77
CA ALA A 420 -14.38 -6.78 13.03
C ALA A 420 -13.59 -7.16 14.30
N TYR A 421 -12.47 -6.47 14.56
CA TYR A 421 -11.66 -6.67 15.76
C TYR A 421 -12.43 -6.34 17.05
N VAL A 422 -13.11 -5.19 17.12
CA VAL A 422 -13.87 -4.78 18.33
C VAL A 422 -15.20 -5.52 18.48
N MET A 423 -15.83 -5.93 17.38
CA MET A 423 -17.11 -6.65 17.40
C MET A 423 -16.96 -8.10 17.88
N ASN A 424 -15.94 -8.80 17.38
CA ASN A 424 -15.75 -10.23 17.62
C ASN A 424 -15.11 -10.54 18.98
N GLU A 425 -14.53 -9.54 19.66
CA GLU A 425 -13.80 -9.74 20.92
C GLU A 425 -14.31 -8.80 22.03
N PRO A 426 -15.24 -9.24 22.90
CA PRO A 426 -15.97 -8.37 23.82
C PRO A 426 -15.15 -7.63 24.86
N ASN A 427 -14.00 -8.17 25.23
CA ASN A 427 -13.17 -7.65 26.31
C ASN A 427 -12.09 -6.69 25.82
N LYS A 428 -12.05 -6.40 24.51
CA LYS A 428 -11.05 -5.51 23.93
C LYS A 428 -11.51 -4.07 23.98
N THR A 429 -10.59 -3.20 24.38
CA THR A 429 -10.76 -1.76 24.32
C THR A 429 -10.79 -1.30 22.85
N VAL A 430 -11.47 -0.19 22.61
CA VAL A 430 -11.47 0.44 21.29
C VAL A 430 -10.08 1.04 21.04
N PRO A 431 -9.37 0.66 19.96
CA PRO A 431 -8.05 1.20 19.66
C PRO A 431 -8.14 2.62 19.10
N LEU A 432 -7.11 3.44 19.37
CA LEU A 432 -7.08 4.86 19.00
C LEU A 432 -7.02 5.05 17.48
N TRP A 433 -6.31 4.19 16.76
CA TRP A 433 -6.17 4.23 15.30
C TRP A 433 -7.51 4.05 14.62
N LEU A 434 -8.44 3.28 15.21
CA LEU A 434 -9.79 3.08 14.66
C LEU A 434 -10.62 4.35 14.86
N CYS A 435 -10.55 4.97 16.04
CA CYS A 435 -11.17 6.27 16.30
C CYS A 435 -10.65 7.33 15.32
N TRP A 436 -9.33 7.39 15.12
CA TRP A 436 -8.69 8.27 14.15
C TRP A 436 -9.17 7.97 12.72
N SER A 437 -9.27 6.69 12.33
CA SER A 437 -9.75 6.32 10.99
C SER A 437 -11.20 6.77 10.74
N PHE A 438 -12.07 6.69 11.75
CA PHE A 438 -13.43 7.26 11.67
C PHE A 438 -13.41 8.79 11.61
N GLN A 439 -12.49 9.46 12.31
CA GLN A 439 -12.31 10.90 12.16
C GLN A 439 -11.90 11.28 10.73
N ILE A 440 -11.04 10.49 10.10
CA ILE A 440 -10.65 10.70 8.70
C ILE A 440 -11.85 10.48 7.76
N TYR A 441 -12.69 9.47 8.02
CA TYR A 441 -13.95 9.30 7.29
C TYR A 441 -14.83 10.56 7.37
N LEU A 442 -14.99 11.13 8.58
CA LEU A 442 -15.76 12.35 8.79
C LEU A 442 -15.15 13.53 8.02
N ASP A 443 -13.83 13.71 8.08
CA ASP A 443 -13.12 14.77 7.36
C ASP A 443 -13.32 14.66 5.84
N ILE A 444 -13.24 13.46 5.27
CA ILE A 444 -13.46 13.21 3.85
C ILE A 444 -14.89 13.56 3.46
N LEU A 445 -15.87 13.05 4.22
CA LEU A 445 -17.28 13.29 3.96
C LEU A 445 -17.60 14.79 4.02
N GLN A 446 -17.11 15.49 5.04
CA GLN A 446 -17.36 16.91 5.26
C GLN A 446 -16.63 17.82 4.26
N SER A 447 -15.43 17.45 3.84
CA SER A 447 -14.65 18.23 2.86
C SER A 447 -15.24 18.16 1.46
N LEU A 448 -15.85 17.02 1.08
CA LEU A 448 -16.56 16.89 -0.19
C LEU A 448 -17.98 17.48 -0.14
N GLY A 449 -18.61 17.48 1.04
CA GLY A 449 -19.92 18.10 1.27
C GLY A 449 -20.97 17.62 0.27
N ALA A 450 -21.54 18.54 -0.51
CA ALA A 450 -22.59 18.22 -1.49
C ALA A 450 -22.11 17.34 -2.66
N ASP A 451 -20.80 17.23 -2.89
CA ASP A 451 -20.21 16.37 -3.93
C ASP A 451 -19.72 15.02 -3.37
N CYS A 452 -20.15 14.62 -2.16
CA CYS A 452 -19.75 13.36 -1.55
C CYS A 452 -20.15 12.12 -2.38
N ASP A 453 -21.16 12.26 -3.26
CA ASP A 453 -21.64 11.20 -4.14
C ASP A 453 -20.79 11.00 -5.42
N ARG A 454 -19.83 11.90 -5.69
CA ARG A 454 -18.98 11.85 -6.88
C ARG A 454 -18.23 10.53 -6.99
N GLY A 455 -17.70 10.03 -5.88
CA GLY A 455 -16.98 8.76 -5.87
C GLY A 455 -17.86 7.56 -6.27
N TYR A 456 -19.15 7.59 -5.93
CA TYR A 456 -20.10 6.59 -6.37
C TYR A 456 -20.37 6.66 -7.88
N ARG A 457 -20.52 7.87 -8.43
CA ARG A 457 -20.68 8.09 -9.89
C ARG A 457 -19.47 7.59 -10.68
N GLU A 458 -18.25 7.87 -10.19
CA GLU A 458 -17.00 7.37 -10.78
C GLU A 458 -16.93 5.83 -10.71
N PHE A 459 -17.29 5.24 -9.57
CA PHE A 459 -17.37 3.78 -9.41
C PHE A 459 -18.34 3.14 -10.41
N GLN A 460 -19.54 3.72 -10.59
CA GLN A 460 -20.52 3.22 -11.56
C GLN A 460 -19.97 3.24 -12.99
N GLN A 461 -19.31 4.34 -13.39
CA GLN A 461 -18.72 4.45 -14.72
C GLN A 461 -17.59 3.44 -14.94
N GLU A 462 -16.70 3.25 -13.97
CA GLU A 462 -15.64 2.26 -14.07
C GLU A 462 -16.19 0.83 -14.12
N SER A 463 -17.22 0.50 -13.32
CA SER A 463 -17.92 -0.79 -13.39
C SER A 463 -18.51 -1.05 -14.79
N LEU A 464 -19.16 -0.05 -15.40
CA LEU A 464 -19.69 -0.16 -16.76
C LEU A 464 -18.59 -0.39 -17.80
N LYS A 465 -17.47 0.34 -17.72
CA LYS A 465 -16.32 0.16 -18.63
C LYS A 465 -15.75 -1.25 -18.55
N VAL A 466 -15.54 -1.75 -17.34
CA VAL A 466 -15.05 -3.12 -17.11
C VAL A 466 -16.04 -4.15 -17.66
N LYS A 467 -17.35 -3.99 -17.40
CA LYS A 467 -18.39 -4.88 -17.94
C LYS A 467 -18.44 -4.88 -19.46
N HIS A 468 -18.37 -3.71 -20.08
CA HIS A 468 -18.37 -3.57 -21.54
C HIS A 468 -17.17 -4.28 -22.17
N SER A 469 -15.97 -4.18 -21.56
CA SER A 469 -14.78 -4.89 -22.04
C SER A 469 -14.93 -6.42 -22.06
N MET A 470 -15.84 -6.97 -21.26
CA MET A 470 -16.06 -8.41 -21.09
C MET A 470 -17.17 -8.98 -22.01
N LEU A 471 -17.77 -8.15 -22.87
CA LEU A 471 -18.84 -8.56 -23.80
C LEU A 471 -18.34 -9.53 -24.87
N GLU A 472 -17.16 -9.27 -25.44
CA GLU A 472 -16.58 -10.08 -26.52
C GLU A 472 -15.86 -11.34 -25.99
N ILE A 473 -15.66 -11.44 -24.67
CA ILE A 473 -14.94 -12.56 -24.05
C ILE A 473 -15.90 -13.73 -23.81
N PRO A 474 -15.55 -14.98 -24.18
CA PRO A 474 -16.40 -16.14 -23.97
C PRO A 474 -16.78 -16.37 -22.50
N VAL A 475 -18.04 -16.75 -22.25
CA VAL A 475 -18.58 -17.00 -20.89
C VAL A 475 -17.83 -18.12 -20.17
N SER A 476 -17.30 -19.11 -20.91
CA SER A 476 -16.52 -20.23 -20.36
C SER A 476 -15.12 -19.82 -19.87
N ASN A 477 -14.67 -18.59 -20.18
CA ASN A 477 -13.34 -18.14 -19.80
C ASN A 477 -13.27 -17.81 -18.30
N LYS A 478 -12.26 -18.39 -17.63
CA LYS A 478 -12.03 -18.19 -16.18
C LYS A 478 -11.62 -16.75 -15.85
N GLU A 479 -10.83 -16.11 -16.70
CA GLU A 479 -10.38 -14.73 -16.52
C GLU A 479 -11.56 -13.75 -16.59
N ARG A 480 -12.48 -13.96 -17.54
CA ARG A 480 -13.74 -13.20 -17.61
C ARG A 480 -14.53 -13.30 -16.30
N SER A 481 -14.64 -14.50 -15.74
CA SER A 481 -15.38 -14.73 -14.50
C SER A 481 -14.75 -14.01 -13.31
N ARG A 482 -13.41 -13.96 -13.22
CA ARG A 482 -12.69 -13.22 -12.18
C ARG A 482 -12.94 -11.71 -12.29
N VAL A 483 -12.75 -11.13 -13.48
CA VAL A 483 -12.99 -9.70 -13.72
C VAL A 483 -14.43 -9.30 -13.40
N LEU A 484 -15.41 -10.08 -13.88
CA LEU A 484 -16.82 -9.80 -13.61
C LEU A 484 -17.21 -9.98 -12.14
N SER A 485 -16.56 -10.88 -11.40
CA SER A 485 -16.85 -11.05 -9.97
C SER A 485 -16.53 -9.78 -9.15
N ALA A 486 -15.51 -9.01 -9.55
CA ALA A 486 -15.20 -7.71 -8.95
C ALA A 486 -16.19 -6.64 -9.41
N ALA A 487 -16.49 -6.57 -10.72
CA ALA A 487 -17.31 -5.50 -11.30
C ALA A 487 -18.81 -5.60 -11.02
N THR A 488 -19.33 -6.80 -10.72
CA THR A 488 -20.78 -7.05 -10.56
C THR A 488 -21.23 -7.16 -9.10
N ARG A 489 -20.29 -7.10 -8.13
CA ARG A 489 -20.58 -7.37 -6.72
C ARG A 489 -21.59 -6.37 -6.14
N TRP A 490 -21.54 -5.12 -6.59
CA TRP A 490 -22.39 -4.01 -6.13
C TRP A 490 -23.43 -3.59 -7.18
N ASP A 491 -23.84 -4.48 -8.08
CA ASP A 491 -24.91 -4.20 -9.06
C ASP A 491 -26.25 -3.90 -8.41
N LYS A 492 -26.45 -4.45 -7.21
CA LYS A 492 -27.53 -4.14 -6.29
C LYS A 492 -26.92 -3.71 -4.96
N ASP A 493 -27.62 -2.90 -4.18
CA ASP A 493 -27.18 -2.60 -2.82
C ASP A 493 -27.50 -3.78 -1.87
N PRO A 494 -26.48 -4.52 -1.39
CA PRO A 494 -26.70 -5.66 -0.50
C PRO A 494 -27.15 -5.25 0.91
N ILE A 495 -26.72 -4.08 1.38
CA ILE A 495 -27.05 -3.55 2.70
C ILE A 495 -28.53 -3.19 2.71
N TRP A 496 -28.96 -2.41 1.71
CA TRP A 496 -30.35 -2.04 1.55
C TRP A 496 -31.25 -3.25 1.31
N ALA A 497 -30.85 -4.17 0.41
CA ALA A 497 -31.64 -5.36 0.11
C ALA A 497 -31.86 -6.25 1.35
N ALA A 498 -30.82 -6.45 2.17
CA ALA A 498 -30.95 -7.22 3.41
C ALA A 498 -31.88 -6.54 4.42
N ARG A 499 -31.71 -5.23 4.63
CA ARG A 499 -32.54 -4.45 5.57
C ARG A 499 -33.99 -4.40 5.12
N LYS A 500 -34.24 -4.26 3.83
CA LYS A 500 -35.58 -4.29 3.24
C LYS A 500 -36.26 -5.63 3.48
N LEU A 501 -35.58 -6.76 3.28
CA LEU A 501 -36.15 -8.08 3.56
C LEU A 501 -36.61 -8.23 5.01
N VAL A 502 -35.81 -7.73 5.96
CA VAL A 502 -36.10 -7.84 7.40
C VAL A 502 -37.20 -6.86 7.82
N SER A 503 -37.24 -5.67 7.22
CA SER A 503 -38.32 -4.70 7.40
C SER A 503 -39.65 -5.20 6.83
N ASP A 504 -39.64 -5.76 5.61
CA ASP A 504 -40.82 -6.36 4.98
C ASP A 504 -41.37 -7.55 5.80
N ALA A 505 -40.50 -8.24 6.54
CA ALA A 505 -40.86 -9.29 7.50
C ALA A 505 -41.40 -8.76 8.85
N GLY A 506 -41.44 -7.44 9.07
CA GLY A 506 -41.95 -6.80 10.28
C GLY A 506 -41.03 -6.91 11.51
N LEU A 507 -39.76 -7.30 11.32
CA LEU A 507 -38.80 -7.47 12.41
C LEU A 507 -38.13 -6.14 12.84
N PHE A 508 -38.06 -5.16 11.94
CA PHE A 508 -37.52 -3.82 12.22
C PHE A 508 -38.42 -2.71 11.66
N PRO A 509 -38.29 -1.46 12.14
CA PRO A 509 -39.05 -0.31 11.63
C PRO A 509 -38.87 -0.09 10.11
N ASN A 510 -39.92 0.40 9.45
CA ASN A 510 -39.98 0.57 7.99
C ASN A 510 -39.12 1.71 7.42
N GLU A 511 -38.47 2.50 8.27
CA GLU A 511 -37.59 3.59 7.82
C GLU A 511 -36.23 3.02 7.42
N THR A 512 -36.12 2.64 6.15
CA THR A 512 -34.85 2.23 5.53
C THR A 512 -34.18 3.42 4.86
N ALA A 513 -32.87 3.56 5.06
CA ALA A 513 -32.07 4.55 4.34
C ALA A 513 -32.18 4.34 2.81
N PRO A 514 -31.96 5.38 1.99
CA PRO A 514 -31.97 5.24 0.52
C PRO A 514 -30.98 4.19 0.01
N GLU A 515 -31.28 3.60 -1.15
CA GLU A 515 -30.39 2.66 -1.82
C GLU A 515 -29.03 3.32 -2.13
N PHE A 516 -27.97 2.52 -2.00
CA PHE A 516 -26.58 2.88 -2.17
C PHE A 516 -26.07 3.99 -1.24
N LYS A 517 -26.78 4.30 -0.15
CA LYS A 517 -26.36 5.33 0.84
C LYS A 517 -24.94 5.12 1.35
N PHE A 518 -24.55 3.86 1.61
CA PHE A 518 -23.18 3.54 2.01
C PHE A 518 -22.15 4.03 0.99
N LEU A 519 -22.27 3.65 -0.28
CA LEU A 519 -21.32 4.04 -1.32
C LEU A 519 -21.39 5.54 -1.64
N ARG A 520 -22.61 6.12 -1.67
CA ARG A 520 -22.82 7.55 -1.92
C ARG A 520 -22.20 8.47 -0.87
N ARG A 521 -22.02 7.98 0.36
CA ARG A 521 -21.38 8.72 1.47
C ARG A 521 -20.05 8.10 1.91
N ASN A 522 -19.46 7.24 1.07
CA ASN A 522 -18.17 6.61 1.34
C ASN A 522 -17.32 6.55 0.05
N PRO A 523 -16.79 7.70 -0.39
CA PRO A 523 -15.91 7.76 -1.56
C PRO A 523 -14.59 7.01 -1.34
N LEU A 524 -14.11 6.91 -0.09
CA LEU A 524 -12.95 6.08 0.26
C LEU A 524 -13.17 4.64 -0.21
N TYR A 525 -14.28 4.01 0.19
CA TYR A 525 -14.62 2.64 -0.21
C TYR A 525 -14.85 2.51 -1.73
N CYS A 526 -15.47 3.51 -2.36
CA CYS A 526 -15.63 3.54 -3.82
C CYS A 526 -14.29 3.49 -4.55
N GLY A 527 -13.31 4.29 -4.13
CA GLY A 527 -11.95 4.26 -4.71
C GLY A 527 -11.25 2.92 -4.53
N LEU A 528 -11.42 2.25 -3.37
CA LEU A 528 -10.88 0.91 -3.16
C LEU A 528 -11.55 -0.14 -4.07
N LEU A 529 -12.85 -0.01 -4.35
CA LEU A 529 -13.55 -0.86 -5.32
C LEU A 529 -13.03 -0.64 -6.75
N ILE A 530 -12.82 0.62 -7.16
CA ILE A 530 -12.23 0.97 -8.46
C ILE A 530 -10.83 0.36 -8.57
N HIS A 531 -10.00 0.52 -7.54
CA HIS A 531 -8.67 -0.08 -7.46
C HIS A 531 -8.70 -1.59 -7.68
N ASN A 532 -9.63 -2.27 -7.01
CA ASN A 532 -9.81 -3.71 -7.12
C ASN A 532 -10.26 -4.14 -8.52
N MET A 533 -11.20 -3.42 -9.14
CA MET A 533 -11.65 -3.70 -10.51
C MET A 533 -10.52 -3.54 -11.51
N ARG A 534 -9.77 -2.43 -11.45
CA ARG A 534 -8.63 -2.14 -12.33
C ARG A 534 -7.53 -3.19 -12.17
N SER A 535 -7.21 -3.57 -10.93
CA SER A 535 -6.21 -4.60 -10.63
C SER A 535 -6.60 -5.97 -11.18
N ASN A 536 -7.88 -6.36 -11.06
CA ASN A 536 -8.39 -7.61 -11.61
C ASN A 536 -8.40 -7.59 -13.15
N LEU A 537 -8.83 -6.49 -13.77
CA LEU A 537 -8.80 -6.31 -15.23
C LEU A 537 -7.38 -6.53 -15.77
N HIS A 538 -6.38 -5.88 -15.17
CA HIS A 538 -4.99 -6.01 -15.59
C HIS A 538 -4.39 -7.40 -15.30
N SER A 539 -4.58 -7.92 -14.08
CA SER A 539 -4.02 -9.21 -13.67
C SER A 539 -4.58 -10.38 -14.47
N SER A 540 -5.85 -10.32 -14.86
CA SER A 540 -6.49 -11.31 -15.73
C SER A 540 -6.20 -11.05 -17.22
N GLY A 541 -5.99 -9.80 -17.62
CA GLY A 541 -5.66 -9.41 -19.00
C GLY A 541 -4.26 -9.86 -19.42
N GLY A 542 -3.28 -9.83 -18.53
CA GLY A 542 -1.90 -10.26 -18.83
C GLY A 542 -1.80 -11.71 -19.34
N PRO A 543 -2.28 -12.72 -18.59
CA PRO A 543 -2.32 -14.10 -19.04
C PRO A 543 -3.17 -14.31 -20.30
N TYR A 544 -4.29 -13.57 -20.43
CA TYR A 544 -5.16 -13.64 -21.60
C TYR A 544 -4.44 -13.16 -22.87
N LEU A 545 -3.68 -12.06 -22.78
CA LEU A 545 -2.92 -11.49 -23.88
C LEU A 545 -1.68 -12.34 -24.23
N ALA A 546 -1.05 -12.99 -23.25
CA ALA A 546 0.16 -13.78 -23.43
C ALA A 546 -0.07 -15.10 -24.21
N GLY A 547 -1.24 -15.73 -24.07
CA GLY A 547 -1.62 -16.86 -24.90
C GLY A 547 -2.23 -16.38 -26.22
N PRO A 548 -1.79 -16.81 -27.43
CA PRO A 548 -0.73 -17.73 -27.86
C PRO A 548 0.41 -17.00 -28.62
N GLY A 549 0.96 -15.90 -28.09
CA GLY A 549 2.10 -15.18 -28.70
C GLY A 549 1.75 -14.29 -29.91
N ALA A 550 0.46 -14.12 -30.20
CA ALA A 550 -0.08 -13.31 -31.30
C ALA A 550 0.47 -11.87 -31.29
N LEU A 551 0.40 -11.20 -30.14
CA LEU A 551 0.82 -9.81 -30.01
C LEU A 551 2.32 -9.62 -30.32
N VAL A 552 3.18 -10.55 -29.90
CA VAL A 552 4.62 -10.47 -30.18
C VAL A 552 4.85 -10.51 -31.69
N GLY A 553 4.20 -11.44 -32.40
CA GLY A 553 4.29 -11.52 -33.86
C GLY A 553 3.78 -10.26 -34.55
N VAL A 554 2.60 -9.75 -34.15
CA VAL A 554 2.01 -8.53 -34.72
C VAL A 554 2.93 -7.32 -34.51
N THR A 555 3.50 -7.16 -33.32
CA THR A 555 4.41 -6.04 -33.00
C THR A 555 5.65 -6.07 -33.90
N GLN A 556 6.26 -7.24 -34.07
CA GLN A 556 7.44 -7.37 -34.91
C GLN A 556 7.15 -7.16 -36.40
N LEU A 557 6.00 -7.64 -36.88
CA LEU A 557 5.57 -7.40 -38.26
C LEU A 557 5.30 -5.91 -38.49
N TYR A 558 4.61 -5.24 -37.56
CA TYR A 558 4.38 -3.80 -37.62
C TYR A 558 5.70 -3.01 -37.67
N HIS A 559 6.66 -3.35 -36.79
CA HIS A 559 8.00 -2.75 -36.82
C HIS A 559 8.69 -2.93 -38.18
N ALA A 560 8.68 -4.16 -38.72
CA ALA A 560 9.28 -4.44 -40.02
C ALA A 560 8.64 -3.61 -41.14
N LEU A 561 7.31 -3.52 -41.20
CA LEU A 561 6.60 -2.75 -42.21
C LEU A 561 6.87 -1.24 -42.12
N ARG A 562 7.00 -0.69 -40.89
CA ARG A 562 7.39 0.71 -40.67
C ARG A 562 8.84 0.97 -41.11
N GLN A 563 9.76 0.11 -40.70
CA GLN A 563 11.19 0.26 -41.01
C GLN A 563 11.48 0.17 -42.52
N GLU A 564 10.73 -0.67 -43.24
CA GLU A 564 10.84 -0.84 -44.69
C GLU A 564 10.06 0.25 -45.48
N LYS A 565 9.45 1.23 -44.80
CA LYS A 565 8.65 2.32 -45.39
C LYS A 565 7.48 1.82 -46.25
N MET A 566 6.89 0.69 -45.86
CA MET A 566 5.73 0.08 -46.54
C MET A 566 4.39 0.60 -46.00
N LEU A 567 4.41 1.40 -44.94
CA LEU A 567 3.23 2.07 -44.38
C LEU A 567 3.40 3.58 -44.51
N ALA A 568 2.30 4.28 -44.79
CA ALA A 568 2.29 5.74 -44.78
C ALA A 568 2.53 6.28 -43.36
N ASP A 569 3.26 7.38 -43.23
CA ASP A 569 3.67 7.92 -41.93
C ASP A 569 2.47 8.27 -41.02
N ASN A 570 1.34 8.68 -41.62
CA ASN A 570 0.09 9.04 -40.94
C ASN A 570 -0.74 7.83 -40.48
N LEU A 571 -0.41 6.61 -40.91
CA LEU A 571 -1.09 5.38 -40.50
C LEU A 571 -0.32 4.76 -39.33
N VAL A 572 -0.81 5.02 -38.11
CA VAL A 572 -0.19 4.62 -36.85
C VAL A 572 -1.15 3.73 -36.07
N TRP A 573 -0.67 2.61 -35.57
CA TRP A 573 -1.42 1.79 -34.61
C TRP A 573 -1.19 2.35 -33.21
N GLU A 574 -1.96 3.38 -32.85
CA GLU A 574 -1.78 4.14 -31.62
C GLU A 574 -1.79 3.28 -30.34
N ASP A 575 -2.74 2.35 -30.21
CA ASP A 575 -2.84 1.49 -29.03
C ASP A 575 -1.62 0.56 -28.89
N LEU A 576 -1.11 0.04 -30.02
CA LEU A 576 0.05 -0.83 -30.05
C LEU A 576 1.32 -0.06 -29.71
N ASP A 577 1.48 1.15 -30.24
CA ASP A 577 2.62 2.03 -29.93
C ASP A 577 2.65 2.39 -28.45
N ASP A 578 1.50 2.69 -27.84
CA ASP A 578 1.43 3.03 -26.43
C ASP A 578 1.70 1.81 -25.54
N LEU A 579 1.16 0.63 -25.89
CA LEU A 579 1.51 -0.61 -25.21
C LEU A 579 3.00 -0.93 -25.34
N TRP A 580 3.57 -0.76 -26.53
CA TRP A 580 4.98 -0.99 -26.78
C TRP A 580 5.85 -0.07 -25.92
N LYS A 581 5.57 1.24 -25.88
CA LYS A 581 6.27 2.18 -25.00
C LYS A 581 6.22 1.77 -23.52
N MET A 582 5.06 1.32 -23.02
CA MET A 582 4.92 0.90 -21.62
C MET A 582 5.67 -0.40 -21.29
N GLN A 583 5.74 -1.33 -22.24
CA GLN A 583 6.37 -2.64 -22.08
C GLN A 583 7.87 -2.62 -22.35
N GLY A 584 8.33 -1.73 -23.23
CA GLY A 584 9.71 -1.62 -23.72
C GLY A 584 10.11 -2.71 -24.73
N ASP A 585 11.17 -2.44 -25.50
CA ASP A 585 11.69 -3.35 -26.53
C ASP A 585 11.97 -4.77 -26.04
N PRO A 586 12.54 -5.01 -24.84
CA PRO A 586 12.83 -6.36 -24.36
C PRO A 586 11.60 -7.25 -24.17
N SER A 587 10.39 -6.68 -24.17
CA SER A 587 9.13 -7.42 -24.08
C SER A 587 8.69 -8.01 -25.43
N PHE A 588 9.22 -7.49 -26.55
CA PHE A 588 8.85 -7.93 -27.90
C PHE A 588 10.04 -8.43 -28.74
N PHE A 589 11.25 -7.95 -28.47
CA PHE A 589 12.44 -8.19 -29.28
C PHE A 589 13.58 -8.86 -28.50
N VAL A 590 14.50 -9.51 -29.22
CA VAL A 590 15.74 -10.08 -28.67
C VAL A 590 16.97 -9.30 -29.14
N GLY A 591 17.58 -8.55 -28.22
CA GLY A 591 18.71 -7.67 -28.52
C GLY A 591 18.21 -6.35 -29.10
N ASP A 592 19.03 -5.71 -29.93
CA ASP A 592 18.68 -4.47 -30.62
C ASP A 592 17.53 -4.68 -31.61
N LEU A 593 16.85 -3.58 -31.94
CA LEU A 593 15.77 -3.59 -32.92
C LEU A 593 16.29 -4.10 -34.28
N PRO A 594 15.63 -5.10 -34.89
CA PRO A 594 16.05 -5.62 -36.17
C PRO A 594 15.90 -4.55 -37.26
N THR A 595 16.85 -4.51 -38.20
CA THR A 595 16.94 -3.46 -39.25
C THR A 595 16.93 -4.00 -40.67
N ASN A 596 16.97 -5.33 -40.85
CA ASN A 596 16.99 -5.98 -42.15
C ASN A 596 16.18 -7.28 -42.14
N ARG A 597 15.91 -7.81 -43.34
CA ARG A 597 15.01 -8.97 -43.54
C ARG A 597 15.41 -10.22 -42.75
N GLU A 598 16.70 -10.56 -42.75
CA GLU A 598 17.22 -11.71 -41.99
C GLU A 598 17.11 -11.47 -40.49
N ALA A 599 17.39 -10.25 -40.04
CA ALA A 599 17.26 -9.86 -38.64
C ALA A 599 15.81 -9.93 -38.14
N TYR A 600 14.83 -9.50 -38.95
CA TYR A 600 13.41 -9.59 -38.57
C TYR A 600 13.00 -11.04 -38.32
N PHE A 601 13.31 -11.95 -39.26
CA PHE A 601 12.96 -13.36 -39.13
C PHE A 601 13.66 -14.02 -37.94
N LYS A 602 14.96 -13.77 -37.77
CA LYS A 602 15.73 -14.31 -36.65
C LYS A 602 15.15 -13.83 -35.31
N ASN A 603 14.87 -12.54 -35.18
CA ASN A 603 14.31 -11.96 -33.96
C ASN A 603 12.92 -12.55 -33.65
N TYR A 604 12.08 -12.73 -34.66
CA TYR A 604 10.77 -13.37 -34.54
C TYR A 604 10.89 -14.78 -34.01
N CYS A 605 11.73 -15.61 -34.64
CA CYS A 605 11.94 -16.98 -34.20
C CYS A 605 12.43 -17.03 -32.75
N LEU A 606 13.42 -16.21 -32.38
CA LEU A 606 13.96 -16.18 -31.02
C LEU A 606 12.88 -15.78 -30.01
N SER A 607 12.02 -14.83 -30.35
CA SER A 607 10.98 -14.28 -29.47
C SER A 607 9.83 -15.25 -29.22
N ILE A 608 9.52 -16.13 -30.18
CA ILE A 608 8.55 -17.24 -29.99
C ILE A 608 9.17 -18.51 -29.36
N GLY A 609 10.44 -18.44 -28.94
CA GLY A 609 11.11 -19.44 -28.10
C GLY A 609 12.02 -20.43 -28.83
N THR A 610 12.37 -20.18 -30.10
CA THR A 610 13.41 -21.00 -30.75
C THR A 610 14.78 -20.69 -30.16
N SER A 611 15.63 -21.71 -29.99
CA SER A 611 16.95 -21.56 -29.36
C SER A 611 17.98 -20.91 -30.30
N VAL A 612 18.79 -19.98 -29.77
CA VAL A 612 19.95 -19.37 -30.46
C VAL A 612 20.90 -20.42 -31.05
N THR A 613 21.01 -21.60 -30.41
CA THR A 613 21.82 -22.73 -30.90
C THR A 613 21.37 -23.29 -32.26
N ASN A 614 20.17 -22.95 -32.73
CA ASN A 614 19.73 -23.30 -34.08
C ASN A 614 20.48 -22.53 -35.17
N TRP A 615 21.17 -21.43 -34.83
CA TRP A 615 21.95 -20.58 -35.73
C TRP A 615 23.47 -20.70 -35.54
N ALA A 616 23.96 -21.71 -34.81
CA ALA A 616 25.39 -21.96 -34.64
C ALA A 616 26.00 -22.57 -35.92
N ALA A 617 27.22 -22.15 -36.27
CA ALA A 617 27.89 -22.49 -37.53
C ALA A 617 28.11 -24.00 -37.78
N GLU A 618 28.11 -24.84 -36.74
CA GLU A 618 28.45 -26.27 -36.82
C GLU A 618 27.27 -27.25 -36.61
N LYS A 619 26.04 -26.88 -37.02
CA LYS A 619 24.86 -27.76 -36.80
C LYS A 619 24.62 -28.77 -37.93
N ARG A 620 24.42 -30.05 -37.57
CA ARG A 620 23.82 -31.08 -38.46
C ARG A 620 22.31 -30.82 -38.63
N LYS A 621 21.79 -30.90 -39.87
CA LYS A 621 20.36 -30.72 -40.20
C LYS A 621 19.48 -31.62 -39.32
N GLY A 622 18.70 -31.03 -38.41
CA GLY A 622 17.82 -31.73 -37.47
C GLY A 622 16.74 -30.80 -36.89
N LYS A 623 15.75 -31.35 -36.17
CA LYS A 623 14.59 -30.61 -35.64
C LYS A 623 15.00 -29.32 -34.90
N LEU A 624 14.19 -28.27 -35.06
CA LEU A 624 14.33 -26.99 -34.36
C LEU A 624 14.21 -27.22 -32.85
N LYS A 625 15.23 -26.79 -32.09
CA LYS A 625 15.15 -26.79 -30.62
C LYS A 625 14.31 -25.59 -30.17
N ILE A 626 13.18 -25.86 -29.51
CA ILE A 626 12.31 -24.85 -28.90
C ILE A 626 12.48 -24.92 -27.39
N ASN A 627 12.71 -23.78 -26.76
CA ASN A 627 12.70 -23.62 -25.32
C ASN A 627 11.60 -22.61 -24.95
N ALA A 628 10.52 -23.10 -24.34
CA ALA A 628 9.39 -22.26 -23.94
C ALA A 628 9.81 -21.17 -22.94
N ALA A 629 10.85 -21.37 -22.13
CA ALA A 629 11.37 -20.36 -21.21
C ALA A 629 12.04 -19.17 -21.92
N ASN A 630 12.40 -19.32 -23.20
CA ASN A 630 12.99 -18.23 -23.99
C ASN A 630 11.93 -17.34 -24.64
N ARG A 631 10.65 -17.71 -24.57
CA ARG A 631 9.56 -16.91 -25.14
C ARG A 631 9.51 -15.55 -24.48
N ARG A 632 9.34 -14.52 -25.29
CA ARG A 632 9.07 -13.17 -24.81
C ARG A 632 7.67 -13.12 -24.21
N ASN A 633 7.60 -12.56 -23.02
CA ASN A 633 6.36 -12.32 -22.28
C ASN A 633 6.32 -10.85 -21.88
N LEU A 634 5.10 -10.35 -21.72
CA LEU A 634 4.87 -9.00 -21.24
C LEU A 634 5.16 -8.92 -19.74
N LYS A 635 5.65 -7.76 -19.29
CA LYS A 635 5.73 -7.46 -17.86
C LYS A 635 4.34 -7.06 -17.35
N PHE A 636 4.01 -7.50 -16.13
CA PHE A 636 2.88 -6.92 -15.41
C PHE A 636 3.22 -5.47 -15.06
N MET A 637 2.38 -4.55 -15.52
CA MET A 637 2.45 -3.13 -15.20
C MET A 637 1.86 -2.86 -13.81
N GLY A 638 2.24 -1.75 -13.19
CA GLY A 638 1.68 -1.27 -11.92
C GLY A 638 1.98 -2.13 -10.69
N TYR A 639 3.25 -2.19 -10.29
CA TYR A 639 3.68 -3.01 -9.16
C TYR A 639 2.98 -2.61 -7.86
N LEU A 640 2.97 -1.31 -7.54
CA LEU A 640 2.36 -0.80 -6.31
C LEU A 640 0.87 -1.08 -6.27
N THR A 641 0.21 -0.93 -7.41
CA THR A 641 -1.22 -1.23 -7.57
C THR A 641 -1.53 -2.68 -7.22
N LEU A 642 -0.75 -3.62 -7.77
CA LEU A 642 -0.96 -5.04 -7.54
C LEU A 642 -0.69 -5.45 -6.09
N ILE A 643 0.42 -4.98 -5.49
CA ILE A 643 0.73 -5.34 -4.10
C ILE A 643 -0.29 -4.76 -3.12
N THR A 644 -0.75 -3.51 -3.34
CA THR A 644 -1.72 -2.86 -2.44
C THR A 644 -3.11 -3.47 -2.60
N ASN A 645 -3.49 -3.88 -3.82
CA ASN A 645 -4.73 -4.62 -4.03
C ASN A 645 -4.72 -5.99 -3.33
N HIS A 646 -3.59 -6.69 -3.33
CA HIS A 646 -3.47 -7.97 -2.60
C HIS A 646 -3.73 -7.80 -1.10
N ARG A 647 -3.38 -6.64 -0.52
CA ARG A 647 -3.69 -6.33 0.88
C ARG A 647 -5.18 -6.14 1.16
N LEU A 648 -5.99 -5.84 0.14
CA LEU A 648 -7.46 -5.70 0.27
C LEU A 648 -8.18 -7.04 0.24
N GLU A 649 -7.51 -8.14 -0.12
CA GLU A 649 -8.10 -9.48 -0.16
C GLU A 649 -8.49 -9.99 1.24
N HIS A 650 -9.25 -11.09 1.25
CA HIS A 650 -9.89 -11.70 2.42
C HIS A 650 -8.94 -11.87 3.62
N PRO A 651 -9.49 -11.83 4.85
CA PRO A 651 -8.67 -11.80 6.06
C PRO A 651 -7.74 -13.02 6.17
N GLY A 652 -6.45 -12.71 6.28
CA GLY A 652 -5.34 -13.63 6.54
C GLY A 652 -4.22 -12.87 7.27
N GLU A 653 -3.21 -13.61 7.75
CA GLU A 653 -2.06 -12.99 8.39
C GLU A 653 -1.27 -12.17 7.36
N ARG A 654 -1.19 -10.85 7.56
CA ARG A 654 -0.44 -9.93 6.69
C ARG A 654 0.79 -9.44 7.42
N VAL A 655 1.86 -9.23 6.67
CA VAL A 655 3.04 -8.52 7.20
C VAL A 655 2.61 -7.10 7.59
N PRO A 656 2.97 -6.60 8.79
CA PRO A 656 2.64 -5.24 9.22
C PRO A 656 3.08 -4.18 8.21
N TRP A 657 2.25 -3.16 8.00
CA TRP A 657 2.52 -2.06 7.07
C TRP A 657 3.24 -0.90 7.77
N SER A 658 4.46 -1.18 8.25
CA SER A 658 5.31 -0.17 8.87
C SER A 658 5.88 0.84 7.87
N SER A 659 6.42 1.94 8.35
CA SER A 659 7.11 2.94 7.51
C SER A 659 8.18 2.33 6.61
N ALA A 660 8.97 1.38 7.14
CA ALA A 660 9.96 0.64 6.37
C ALA A 660 9.32 -0.27 5.30
N ALA A 661 8.16 -0.88 5.58
CA ALA A 661 7.44 -1.67 4.58
C ALA A 661 6.92 -0.80 3.43
N VAL A 662 6.39 0.40 3.73
CA VAL A 662 5.95 1.35 2.71
C VAL A 662 7.13 1.82 1.86
N GLU A 663 8.24 2.19 2.49
CA GLU A 663 9.46 2.60 1.81
C GLU A 663 10.01 1.49 0.90
N ASN A 664 10.07 0.26 1.39
CA ASN A 664 10.49 -0.90 0.59
C ASN A 664 9.56 -1.11 -0.62
N ALA A 665 8.26 -1.01 -0.42
CA ALA A 665 7.28 -1.11 -1.50
C ALA A 665 7.50 -0.03 -2.57
N LEU A 666 7.73 1.22 -2.18
CA LEU A 666 8.03 2.33 -3.09
C LEU A 666 9.34 2.09 -3.87
N ASN A 667 10.38 1.65 -3.17
CA ASN A 667 11.68 1.35 -3.76
C ASN A 667 11.61 0.19 -4.76
N GLU A 668 10.85 -0.87 -4.43
CA GLU A 668 10.59 -1.97 -5.34
C GLU A 668 9.73 -1.55 -6.53
N GLY A 669 8.72 -0.70 -6.32
CA GLY A 669 7.87 -0.18 -7.39
C GLY A 669 8.66 0.55 -8.47
N ILE A 670 9.52 1.48 -8.07
CA ILE A 670 10.39 2.25 -8.99
C ILE A 670 11.39 1.32 -9.68
N LEU A 671 12.01 0.38 -8.94
CA LEU A 671 12.89 -0.61 -9.54
C LEU A 671 12.16 -1.42 -10.63
N LYS A 672 10.95 -1.91 -10.34
CA LYS A 672 10.17 -2.73 -11.27
C LYS A 672 9.69 -1.94 -12.49
N GLN A 673 9.50 -0.63 -12.38
CA GLN A 673 9.17 0.23 -13.52
C GLN A 673 10.25 0.17 -14.61
N TYR A 674 11.52 0.20 -14.22
CA TYR A 674 12.70 0.17 -15.10
C TYR A 674 13.31 -1.21 -15.29
N THR A 675 12.63 -2.24 -14.78
CA THR A 675 13.01 -3.62 -15.01
C THR A 675 12.35 -4.14 -16.29
N ASP A 676 13.13 -4.84 -17.10
CA ASP A 676 12.64 -5.49 -18.32
C ASP A 676 11.80 -6.74 -18.02
N SER A 677 11.22 -7.36 -19.05
CA SER A 677 10.44 -8.60 -18.92
C SER A 677 11.23 -9.79 -18.36
N ARG A 678 12.56 -9.70 -18.27
CA ARG A 678 13.46 -10.75 -17.76
C ARG A 678 13.99 -10.46 -16.35
N GLY A 679 13.61 -9.34 -15.75
CA GLY A 679 14.08 -8.99 -14.42
C GLY A 679 15.38 -8.19 -14.39
N HIS A 680 15.88 -7.71 -15.53
CA HIS A 680 17.08 -6.88 -15.59
C HIS A 680 16.73 -5.39 -15.57
N ILE A 681 17.43 -4.64 -14.72
CA ILE A 681 17.34 -3.18 -14.69
C ILE A 681 18.02 -2.58 -15.91
N GLN A 682 17.36 -1.63 -16.56
CA GLN A 682 17.92 -0.85 -17.66
C GLN A 682 19.09 0.02 -17.14
N PRO A 683 20.30 -0.09 -17.71
CA PRO A 683 21.50 0.59 -17.20
C PRO A 683 21.33 2.11 -17.04
N GLU A 684 20.67 2.76 -17.99
CA GLU A 684 20.44 4.22 -18.01
C GLU A 684 19.55 4.74 -16.86
N PHE A 685 18.81 3.87 -16.18
CA PHE A 685 17.92 4.25 -15.07
C PHE A 685 18.47 3.85 -13.70
N LYS A 686 19.66 3.26 -13.60
CA LYS A 686 20.25 2.85 -12.32
C LYS A 686 20.41 4.03 -11.36
N ASP A 687 20.95 5.14 -11.85
CA ASP A 687 21.18 6.34 -11.03
C ASP A 687 19.84 6.91 -10.53
N LYS A 688 18.83 6.97 -11.41
CA LYS A 688 17.47 7.41 -11.07
C LYS A 688 16.81 6.53 -9.99
N VAL A 689 17.00 5.21 -10.04
CA VAL A 689 16.47 4.30 -9.01
C VAL A 689 17.15 4.55 -7.68
N GLU A 690 18.46 4.80 -7.68
CA GLU A 690 19.22 5.07 -6.45
C GLU A 690 18.89 6.44 -5.85
N GLU A 691 18.76 7.49 -6.68
CA GLU A 691 18.27 8.80 -6.27
C GLU A 691 16.90 8.71 -5.59
N ALA A 692 15.96 7.96 -6.18
CA ALA A 692 14.64 7.78 -5.61
C ALA A 692 14.66 6.99 -4.29
N ARG A 693 15.59 6.03 -4.12
CA ARG A 693 15.77 5.32 -2.85
C ARG A 693 16.25 6.25 -1.75
N VAL A 694 17.22 7.11 -2.05
CA VAL A 694 17.72 8.13 -1.12
C VAL A 694 16.60 9.11 -0.76
N GLU A 695 15.82 9.56 -1.74
CA GLU A 695 14.65 10.42 -1.51
C GLU A 695 13.63 9.73 -0.57
N ASN A 696 13.23 8.49 -0.88
CA ASN A 696 12.22 7.76 -0.10
C ASN A 696 12.68 7.46 1.33
N ALA A 697 13.97 7.19 1.54
CA ALA A 697 14.55 6.97 2.87
C ALA A 697 14.37 8.19 3.78
N ARG A 698 14.44 9.40 3.21
CA ARG A 698 14.30 10.69 3.93
C ARG A 698 12.85 11.06 4.26
N LEU A 699 11.86 10.42 3.63
CA LEU A 699 10.45 10.78 3.82
C LEU A 699 9.91 10.28 5.16
N LEU A 700 9.29 11.18 5.93
CA LEU A 700 8.46 10.86 7.10
C LEU A 700 7.16 10.13 6.69
N PRO A 701 6.39 9.54 7.63
CA PRO A 701 5.18 8.78 7.31
C PRO A 701 4.19 9.52 6.40
N PRO A 702 3.88 10.83 6.62
CA PRO A 702 3.03 11.58 5.70
C PRO A 702 3.60 11.66 4.28
N GLY A 703 4.91 11.94 4.15
CA GLY A 703 5.60 12.01 2.86
C GLY A 703 5.57 10.67 2.10
N LEU A 704 5.72 9.55 2.82
CA LEU A 704 5.59 8.20 2.23
C LEU A 704 4.18 7.96 1.68
N ILE A 705 3.13 8.37 2.42
CA ILE A 705 1.74 8.23 1.97
C ILE A 705 1.46 9.11 0.75
N ARG A 706 1.99 10.34 0.71
CA ARG A 706 1.92 11.20 -0.48
C ARG A 706 2.61 10.56 -1.68
N LYS A 707 3.84 10.10 -1.51
CA LYS A 707 4.61 9.45 -2.58
C LYS A 707 3.92 8.18 -3.08
N LEU A 708 3.27 7.43 -2.18
CA LEU A 708 2.44 6.28 -2.55
C LEU A 708 1.28 6.68 -3.44
N ALA A 709 0.49 7.71 -3.08
CA ALA A 709 -0.60 8.20 -3.91
C ALA A 709 -0.11 8.66 -5.29
N GLN A 710 1.00 9.39 -5.34
CA GLN A 710 1.61 9.86 -6.58
C GLN A 710 2.09 8.71 -7.45
N ASN A 711 2.80 7.73 -6.90
CA ASN A 711 3.27 6.60 -7.68
C ASN A 711 2.11 5.74 -8.19
N LEU A 712 1.05 5.51 -7.40
CA LEU A 712 -0.17 4.85 -7.86
C LEU A 712 -0.81 5.62 -9.03
N GLN A 713 -0.86 6.96 -8.97
CA GLN A 713 -1.32 7.80 -10.07
C GLN A 713 -0.47 7.58 -11.34
N THR A 714 0.85 7.48 -11.22
CA THR A 714 1.74 7.23 -12.37
C THR A 714 1.56 5.85 -13.00
N GLU A 715 1.05 4.86 -12.25
CA GLU A 715 0.79 3.51 -12.75
C GLU A 715 -0.53 3.39 -13.53
N LEU A 716 -1.43 4.37 -13.42
CA LEU A 716 -2.77 4.32 -14.01
C LEU A 716 -2.78 4.05 -15.53
N PRO A 717 -1.95 4.71 -16.37
CA PRO A 717 -1.97 4.44 -17.81
C PRO A 717 -1.72 2.96 -18.14
N GLY A 718 -0.83 2.31 -17.39
CA GLY A 718 -0.54 0.88 -17.57
C GLY A 718 -1.63 -0.02 -17.00
N ILE A 719 -2.09 0.25 -15.77
CA ILE A 719 -3.11 -0.57 -15.09
C ILE A 719 -4.48 -0.47 -15.77
N CYS A 720 -4.84 0.68 -16.31
CA CYS A 720 -6.10 0.89 -17.01
C CYS A 720 -6.03 0.47 -18.49
N PHE A 721 -4.86 0.13 -19.03
CA PHE A 721 -4.74 -0.29 -20.42
C PHE A 721 -5.46 -1.63 -20.62
N ASN A 722 -6.47 -1.64 -21.50
CA ASN A 722 -7.33 -2.80 -21.68
C ASN A 722 -6.64 -3.88 -22.55
N LEU A 723 -5.92 -4.78 -21.88
CA LEU A 723 -5.20 -5.89 -22.51
C LEU A 723 -6.12 -6.88 -23.23
N PHE A 724 -7.40 -6.99 -22.84
CA PHE A 724 -8.38 -7.84 -23.53
C PHE A 724 -8.75 -7.28 -24.90
N THR A 725 -9.07 -5.98 -24.96
CA THR A 725 -9.35 -5.30 -26.23
C THR A 725 -8.13 -5.33 -27.14
N MET A 726 -6.93 -5.12 -26.60
CA MET A 726 -5.70 -5.21 -27.39
C MET A 726 -5.46 -6.61 -27.95
N HIS A 727 -5.72 -7.66 -27.17
CA HIS A 727 -5.64 -9.04 -27.65
C HIS A 727 -6.60 -9.24 -28.84
N HIS A 728 -7.84 -8.78 -28.71
CA HIS A 728 -8.87 -8.96 -29.73
C HIS A 728 -8.56 -8.22 -31.03
N GLU A 729 -8.07 -6.99 -30.95
CA GLU A 729 -7.64 -6.21 -32.11
C GLU A 729 -6.46 -6.89 -32.83
N ALA A 730 -5.47 -7.38 -32.07
CA ALA A 730 -4.38 -8.15 -32.64
C ALA A 730 -4.88 -9.45 -33.30
N TRP A 731 -5.88 -10.10 -32.71
CA TRP A 731 -6.48 -11.33 -33.24
C TRP A 731 -7.22 -11.08 -34.57
N ARG A 732 -8.08 -10.06 -34.61
CA ARG A 732 -8.80 -9.63 -35.82
C ARG A 732 -7.84 -9.29 -36.97
N PHE A 733 -6.73 -8.62 -36.65
CA PHE A 733 -5.71 -8.32 -37.65
C PHE A 733 -5.10 -9.62 -38.21
N LEU A 734 -4.74 -10.59 -37.36
CA LEU A 734 -4.19 -11.86 -37.81
C LEU A 734 -5.17 -12.70 -38.64
N GLU A 735 -6.47 -12.68 -38.32
CA GLU A 735 -7.51 -13.34 -39.13
C GLU A 735 -7.53 -12.80 -40.56
N ARG A 736 -7.60 -11.47 -40.70
CA ARG A 736 -7.55 -10.80 -42.01
C ARG A 736 -6.24 -11.06 -42.75
N LEU A 737 -5.14 -11.14 -42.00
CA LEU A 737 -3.82 -11.43 -42.53
C LEU A 737 -3.76 -12.85 -43.13
N SER A 738 -4.30 -13.84 -42.41
CA SER A 738 -4.42 -15.23 -42.87
C SER A 738 -5.31 -15.35 -44.11
N GLU A 739 -6.44 -14.64 -44.14
CA GLU A 739 -7.31 -14.55 -45.32
C GLU A 739 -6.58 -13.96 -46.54
N GLY A 740 -5.83 -12.87 -46.33
CA GLY A 740 -5.02 -12.24 -47.37
C GLY A 740 -3.97 -13.18 -47.97
N TYR A 741 -3.34 -14.02 -47.15
CA TYR A 741 -2.35 -14.99 -47.65
C TYR A 741 -2.95 -16.20 -48.35
N SER A 742 -4.17 -16.59 -48.01
CA SER A 742 -4.85 -17.76 -48.58
C SER A 742 -5.02 -17.66 -50.10
N GLY A 743 -5.08 -16.43 -50.64
CA GLY A 743 -5.12 -16.18 -52.08
C GLY A 743 -3.81 -16.49 -52.83
N ILE A 744 -2.66 -16.50 -52.14
CA ILE A 744 -1.33 -16.75 -52.74
C ILE A 744 -0.81 -18.16 -52.39
N LEU A 745 -0.97 -18.59 -51.14
CA LEU A 745 -0.39 -19.84 -50.64
C LEU A 745 -1.22 -21.08 -51.00
N GLY A 746 -2.46 -20.90 -51.49
CA GLY A 746 -3.44 -21.97 -51.72
C GLY A 746 -4.14 -22.40 -50.43
N ALA A 747 -5.35 -22.95 -50.57
CA ALA A 747 -6.16 -23.39 -49.43
C ALA A 747 -5.45 -24.53 -48.67
N GLY A 748 -4.96 -24.27 -47.44
CA GLY A 748 -4.42 -25.29 -46.54
C GLY A 748 -3.05 -25.01 -45.90
N VAL A 749 -2.35 -23.91 -46.22
CA VAL A 749 -1.02 -23.59 -45.63
C VAL A 749 -1.11 -23.00 -44.22
N LEU A 750 -2.16 -22.26 -43.91
CA LEU A 750 -2.51 -21.80 -42.57
C LEU A 750 -3.89 -22.39 -42.26
N SER A 751 -4.02 -23.24 -41.24
CA SER A 751 -5.35 -23.63 -40.79
C SER A 751 -5.93 -22.53 -39.92
N ASN A 752 -7.25 -22.31 -39.99
CA ASN A 752 -7.97 -21.38 -39.10
C ASN A 752 -8.07 -21.92 -37.65
N LYS A 753 -7.16 -22.81 -37.23
CA LYS A 753 -7.10 -23.28 -35.86
C LYS A 753 -6.54 -22.17 -34.97
N PRO A 754 -7.12 -21.94 -33.78
CA PRO A 754 -6.65 -20.90 -32.85
C PRO A 754 -5.16 -20.99 -32.50
N ASP A 755 -4.60 -22.20 -32.50
CA ASP A 755 -3.18 -22.44 -32.16
C ASP A 755 -2.21 -22.09 -33.29
N GLU A 756 -2.67 -21.98 -34.53
CA GLU A 756 -1.82 -21.75 -35.71
C GLU A 756 -1.83 -20.28 -36.18
N LEU A 757 -2.90 -19.54 -35.86
CA LEU A 757 -3.08 -18.15 -36.26
C LEU A 757 -1.94 -17.19 -35.81
N PRO A 758 -1.38 -17.29 -34.60
CA PRO A 758 -0.24 -16.44 -34.18
C PRO A 758 1.00 -16.56 -35.08
N PHE A 759 1.16 -17.69 -35.79
CA PHE A 759 2.28 -17.87 -36.70
C PHE A 759 2.11 -17.12 -38.01
N ALA A 760 0.90 -16.65 -38.36
CA ALA A 760 0.64 -15.89 -39.57
C ALA A 760 1.55 -14.64 -39.70
N ALA A 761 1.85 -13.96 -38.60
CA ALA A 761 2.75 -12.81 -38.60
C ALA A 761 4.21 -13.17 -38.96
N GLY A 762 4.62 -14.42 -38.76
CA GLY A 762 5.97 -14.90 -39.05
C GLY A 762 6.22 -15.27 -40.51
N LEU A 763 5.16 -15.62 -41.27
CA LEU A 763 5.32 -16.07 -42.67
C LEU A 763 5.94 -15.01 -43.58
N PRO A 764 5.49 -13.73 -43.57
CA PRO A 764 6.12 -12.69 -44.40
C PRO A 764 7.59 -12.51 -44.09
N LEU A 765 7.96 -12.56 -42.81
CA LEU A 765 9.34 -12.41 -42.37
C LEU A 765 10.20 -13.58 -42.88
N ALA A 766 9.66 -14.81 -42.83
CA ALA A 766 10.34 -16.00 -43.34
C ALA A 766 10.56 -15.97 -44.86
N VAL A 767 9.54 -15.57 -45.62
CA VAL A 767 9.59 -15.50 -47.08
C VAL A 767 10.49 -14.35 -47.56
N ALA A 768 10.43 -13.20 -46.90
CA ALA A 768 11.30 -12.06 -47.18
C ALA A 768 12.78 -12.32 -46.86
N ALA A 769 13.05 -13.20 -45.89
CA ALA A 769 14.42 -13.63 -45.57
C ALA A 769 14.93 -14.80 -46.45
N GLY A 770 14.13 -15.27 -47.42
CA GLY A 770 14.46 -16.42 -48.27
C GLY A 770 14.47 -17.75 -47.52
N GLN A 771 13.90 -17.83 -46.31
CA GLN A 771 13.91 -19.06 -45.50
C GLN A 771 12.76 -20.01 -45.85
N MET A 772 11.76 -19.52 -46.58
CA MET A 772 10.61 -20.30 -47.05
C MET A 772 10.16 -19.79 -48.43
N SER A 773 9.68 -20.71 -49.28
CA SER A 773 9.10 -20.37 -50.58
C SER A 773 7.64 -19.93 -50.45
N PRO A 774 7.18 -18.91 -51.20
CA PRO A 774 5.77 -18.52 -51.26
C PRO A 774 4.80 -19.60 -51.75
N GLN A 775 5.28 -20.71 -52.33
CA GLN A 775 4.46 -21.82 -52.83
C GLN A 775 4.81 -23.19 -52.21
N GLY A 776 5.63 -23.23 -51.15
CA GLY A 776 6.02 -24.49 -50.48
C GLY A 776 7.04 -25.36 -51.23
N ASP A 777 7.31 -25.11 -52.50
CA ASP A 777 8.34 -25.80 -53.29
C ASP A 777 9.70 -25.09 -53.24
N LYS A 778 10.80 -25.86 -53.39
CA LYS A 778 12.23 -25.46 -53.27
C LYS A 778 12.68 -24.33 -54.23
N LYS A 779 12.17 -23.11 -54.07
CA LYS A 779 12.82 -21.87 -54.48
C LYS A 779 13.06 -21.02 -53.23
N ILE A 780 14.35 -20.80 -52.94
CA ILE A 780 14.90 -20.12 -51.75
C ILE A 780 15.20 -18.65 -52.11
N GLU A 781 14.52 -18.09 -53.11
CA GLU A 781 14.72 -16.69 -53.47
C GLU A 781 13.86 -15.80 -52.55
N PRO A 782 14.45 -14.78 -51.91
CA PRO A 782 13.72 -13.80 -51.12
C PRO A 782 12.56 -13.20 -51.92
N SER A 783 11.38 -13.10 -51.30
CA SER A 783 10.21 -12.51 -51.95
C SER A 783 9.45 -11.59 -51.00
N ASP A 784 9.07 -10.43 -51.51
CA ASP A 784 8.33 -9.40 -50.76
C ASP A 784 6.81 -9.56 -50.90
N ALA A 785 6.34 -10.56 -51.66
CA ALA A 785 4.92 -10.73 -51.98
C ALA A 785 4.02 -10.78 -50.75
N LEU A 786 4.43 -11.53 -49.71
CA LEU A 786 3.65 -11.61 -48.47
C LEU A 786 3.81 -10.37 -47.57
N LEU A 787 4.94 -9.65 -47.65
CA LEU A 787 5.12 -8.38 -46.93
C LEU A 787 4.24 -7.28 -47.53
N LEU A 788 4.12 -7.21 -48.86
CA LEU A 788 3.24 -6.26 -49.54
C LEU A 788 1.76 -6.52 -49.22
N ILE A 789 1.35 -7.79 -49.12
CA ILE A 789 0.00 -8.12 -48.63
C ILE A 789 -0.18 -7.69 -47.18
N ALA A 790 0.80 -7.99 -46.32
CA ALA A 790 0.73 -7.58 -44.92
C ALA A 790 0.60 -6.05 -44.78
N ALA A 791 1.32 -5.28 -45.61
CA ALA A 791 1.22 -3.83 -45.68
C ALA A 791 -0.19 -3.38 -46.11
N ASP A 792 -0.75 -3.93 -47.20
CA ASP A 792 -2.09 -3.58 -47.70
C ASP A 792 -3.19 -3.93 -46.69
N VAL A 793 -3.11 -5.10 -46.05
CA VAL A 793 -4.06 -5.53 -45.02
C VAL A 793 -3.98 -4.60 -43.81
N LEU A 794 -2.78 -4.26 -43.36
CA LEU A 794 -2.59 -3.38 -42.21
C LEU A 794 -3.02 -1.95 -42.51
N GLN A 795 -2.72 -1.43 -43.70
CA GLN A 795 -3.19 -0.12 -44.15
C GLN A 795 -4.72 -0.05 -44.13
N LYS A 796 -5.40 -1.02 -44.75
CA LYS A 796 -6.87 -1.09 -44.73
C LYS A 796 -7.44 -1.25 -43.32
N PHE A 797 -6.75 -2.00 -42.46
CA PHE A 797 -7.14 -2.16 -41.06
C PHE A 797 -7.13 -0.81 -40.32
N LEU A 798 -6.03 -0.04 -40.45
CA LEU A 798 -5.89 1.27 -39.81
C LEU A 798 -6.81 2.33 -40.43
N GLU A 799 -7.00 2.34 -41.76
CA GLU A 799 -7.90 3.27 -42.46
C GLU A 799 -9.38 3.10 -42.05
N GLN A 800 -9.77 1.89 -41.64
CA GLN A 800 -11.10 1.60 -41.08
C GLN A 800 -11.26 2.09 -39.63
N GLY A 801 -10.28 2.80 -39.08
CA GLY A 801 -10.28 3.31 -37.72
C GLY A 801 -9.94 2.27 -36.66
N GLN A 802 -9.48 1.08 -37.06
CA GLN A 802 -8.93 0.09 -36.11
C GLN A 802 -7.56 0.55 -35.62
N GLY A 803 -7.16 0.13 -34.42
CA GLY A 803 -5.86 0.49 -33.81
C GLY A 803 -5.86 1.66 -32.82
N ARG A 804 -7.04 2.21 -32.52
CA ARG A 804 -7.29 3.17 -31.43
C ARG A 804 -8.48 2.75 -30.55
N ALA A 805 -8.88 1.48 -30.63
CA ALA A 805 -10.03 0.93 -29.91
C ALA A 805 -9.88 1.01 -28.38
N VAL A 806 -8.67 0.82 -27.85
CA VAL A 806 -8.39 0.95 -26.41
C VAL A 806 -8.56 2.40 -25.96
N LYS A 807 -7.99 3.36 -26.71
CA LYS A 807 -8.18 4.80 -26.45
C LYS A 807 -9.63 5.25 -26.54
N GLU A 808 -10.34 4.85 -27.60
CA GLU A 808 -11.75 5.17 -27.79
C GLU A 808 -12.61 4.60 -26.64
N ALA A 809 -12.34 3.35 -26.23
CA ALA A 809 -13.05 2.74 -25.11
C ALA A 809 -12.79 3.45 -23.77
N MET A 810 -11.59 3.99 -23.55
CA MET A 810 -11.24 4.68 -22.30
C MET A 810 -12.00 5.99 -22.11
N THR A 811 -12.24 6.73 -23.20
CA THR A 811 -12.91 8.05 -23.20
C THR A 811 -14.44 7.96 -23.28
N LYS A 812 -14.98 6.81 -23.72
CA LYS A 812 -16.41 6.59 -23.86
C LYS A 812 -17.12 6.57 -22.50
N THR A 813 -18.10 7.45 -22.34
CA THR A 813 -19.10 7.35 -21.25
C THR A 813 -20.11 6.28 -21.61
N LEU A 814 -20.35 5.34 -20.69
CA LEU A 814 -21.26 4.22 -20.91
C LEU A 814 -22.54 4.39 -20.09
N GLN A 815 -23.60 3.78 -20.61
CA GLN A 815 -24.91 3.68 -20.01
C GLN A 815 -25.22 2.22 -19.70
N GLN A 816 -26.17 1.97 -18.80
CA GLN A 816 -26.57 0.62 -18.43
C GLN A 816 -26.98 -0.25 -19.64
N LYS A 817 -27.65 0.36 -20.62
CA LYS A 817 -28.06 -0.29 -21.87
C LYS A 817 -26.89 -0.86 -22.68
N ASP A 818 -25.70 -0.28 -22.56
CA ASP A 818 -24.52 -0.71 -23.30
C ASP A 818 -23.96 -2.04 -22.79
N VAL A 819 -24.42 -2.52 -21.62
CA VAL A 819 -24.00 -3.78 -21.00
C VAL A 819 -25.17 -4.75 -20.73
N GLU A 820 -26.38 -4.46 -21.20
CA GLU A 820 -27.58 -5.29 -20.98
C GLU A 820 -27.45 -6.71 -21.55
N SER A 821 -26.67 -6.87 -22.63
CA SER A 821 -26.42 -8.17 -23.26
C SER A 821 -25.42 -9.03 -22.49
N LEU A 822 -24.77 -8.50 -21.45
CA LEU A 822 -23.74 -9.18 -20.68
C LEU A 822 -24.32 -10.35 -19.86
N LYS A 823 -23.89 -11.57 -20.20
CA LYS A 823 -24.26 -12.78 -19.45
C LYS A 823 -23.24 -13.08 -18.34
N TYR A 824 -23.67 -13.18 -17.09
CA TYR A 824 -22.81 -13.61 -15.98
C TYR A 824 -23.60 -14.43 -14.94
N VAL A 825 -22.87 -15.25 -14.18
CA VAL A 825 -23.45 -16.09 -13.12
C VAL A 825 -23.28 -15.38 -11.79
N SER A 826 -24.30 -14.66 -11.34
CA SER A 826 -24.38 -14.21 -9.95
C SER A 826 -25.82 -13.82 -9.61
N LYS A 827 -26.62 -14.77 -9.11
CA LYS A 827 -27.98 -14.46 -8.65
C LYS A 827 -27.96 -13.78 -7.27
N ASP A 828 -26.99 -14.11 -6.43
CA ASP A 828 -26.86 -13.55 -5.08
C ASP A 828 -25.39 -13.55 -4.57
N PRO A 829 -24.57 -12.57 -4.97
CA PRO A 829 -23.15 -12.53 -4.59
C PRO A 829 -22.94 -12.31 -3.09
N TRP A 830 -23.92 -11.77 -2.38
CA TRP A 830 -23.82 -11.43 -0.95
C TRP A 830 -24.52 -12.46 -0.04
N GLY A 831 -25.22 -13.45 -0.62
CA GLY A 831 -25.98 -14.42 0.16
C GLY A 831 -27.14 -13.76 0.91
N VAL A 832 -27.74 -12.70 0.36
CA VAL A 832 -28.86 -11.94 0.93
C VAL A 832 -30.18 -12.69 0.74
N GLU A 833 -30.37 -13.40 -0.38
CA GLU A 833 -31.59 -14.18 -0.63
C GLU A 833 -31.77 -15.31 0.39
N LYS A 834 -30.67 -15.80 0.99
CA LYS A 834 -30.76 -16.79 2.09
C LYS A 834 -31.44 -16.25 3.35
N LEU A 835 -31.49 -14.92 3.54
CA LEU A 835 -32.21 -14.32 4.66
C LEU A 835 -33.72 -14.51 4.56
N SER A 836 -34.29 -14.57 3.34
CA SER A 836 -35.73 -14.77 3.16
C SER A 836 -36.19 -16.17 3.59
N GLN A 837 -35.26 -17.11 3.80
CA GLN A 837 -35.55 -18.45 4.33
C GLN A 837 -35.58 -18.47 5.87
N LEU A 838 -34.94 -17.50 6.53
CA LEU A 838 -34.93 -17.37 7.99
C LEU A 838 -36.19 -16.67 8.51
N SER A 839 -36.85 -15.82 7.70
CA SER A 839 -38.10 -15.12 8.05
C SER A 839 -39.36 -15.99 7.96
N LEU A 840 -39.22 -17.30 7.71
CA LEU A 840 -40.33 -18.26 7.62
C LEU A 840 -40.44 -19.18 8.86
N TYR A 841 -39.66 -18.92 9.92
CA TYR A 841 -39.69 -19.66 11.18
C TYR A 841 -40.01 -18.79 12.38
#